data_AF-A0A6A5QUN5-F1
#
_entry.id   AF-A0A6A5QUN5-F1
#
_cell.length_a   1.000
_cell.length_b   1.000
_cell.length_c   1.000
_cell.angle_alpha   90.00
_cell.angle_beta   90.00
_cell.angle_gamma   90.00
#
_symmetry.space_group_name_H-M   'P 1'
#
loop_
_entity.id
_entity.type
_entity.pdbx_description
1 polymer ?
#
loop_
_entity_poly.entity_id
_entity_poly.type
_entity_poly.pdbx_seq_one_letter_code
_entity_poly.pdbx_strand_id
1 'polypeptide(L)'
;MMHSLEGLPFDILFYIASSLQLEDVVHLGRTCAQLKTFLEENTLQRSVVERSPHAREAQLARAGKITYKEALHAIYDRNQALFTAHPFSARILGQGNTFLFRQGVICLLAGDTVQITDVRAKSRAVRLELTSIVRPILESAFAIFGNFKCSLLHYSNNILAIHVESEARPNIGHIFAISAEKRRVHYSRVVTAFQITASSKLFVRHTSRYLYYGTHSGIGADGHHKWEVSGVSLDLQYPLPKGGRPLLFEDFHGTDIGSTIAFEIYDDQFYAVSNQGTFQVEESDWTSFYHCIRFPLNNPVTVAMQKNERVYRRQHAQGPIHDSWTDLSLQVSEQTNEVLILESRREWAKASSRQSRTFYSSKFDVNPVRSSRESSLAFDDAKVIPLPENDIYTNVLDSSNKPNYMATPPQYSWNRHPEFSTADGPSPRSFILAKTKFRAYNYSATTFLDLVEDAQCCNDPCQPPCLRLRIGSRRPTSLHTPTPQDIKGKERAVHSDAPVFADHVSYTHPPIKMWPPPASTCPCAKRLHDILNPRLPLGAGCARSVTGVLDGSTFVYMVKPGRGYGAGDDGGVGSVVVIDFSRRGDQPRGTMASVRCASKTANDGDDGREVACDGGEFDELRWTWKVGLYCDCKKGMCR
;
A
#
# COMPACT_ATOMS: atom_id res chain seq x y z
N MET A 1 -35.74 -3.14 37.63
CA MET A 1 -35.96 -2.50 36.32
C MET A 1 -34.76 -2.77 35.45
N MET A 2 -34.92 -3.47 34.32
CA MET A 2 -33.87 -3.55 33.31
C MET A 2 -33.91 -2.26 32.49
N HIS A 3 -32.92 -1.39 32.68
CA HIS A 3 -32.76 -0.23 31.80
C HIS A 3 -32.22 -0.72 30.46
N SER A 4 -32.94 -0.46 29.37
CA SER A 4 -32.44 -0.70 28.02
C SER A 4 -31.42 0.38 27.64
N LEU A 5 -30.48 0.05 26.75
CA LEU A 5 -29.48 0.99 26.24
C LEU A 5 -30.13 2.26 25.66
N GLU A 6 -31.29 2.11 25.03
CA GLU A 6 -32.10 3.19 24.42
C GLU A 6 -32.68 4.18 25.45
N GLY A 7 -32.83 3.75 26.71
CA GLY A 7 -33.35 4.58 27.80
C GLY A 7 -32.28 5.34 28.57
N LEU A 8 -31.01 5.26 28.17
CA LEU A 8 -29.92 5.97 28.84
C LEU A 8 -29.91 7.46 28.46
N PRO A 9 -29.47 8.35 29.38
CA PRO A 9 -29.26 9.75 29.06
C PRO A 9 -28.24 9.95 27.93
N PHE A 10 -28.40 11.04 27.18
CA PHE A 10 -27.55 11.39 26.04
C PHE A 10 -26.05 11.34 26.39
N ASP A 11 -25.65 11.93 27.52
CA ASP A 11 -24.24 12.02 27.91
C ASP A 11 -23.60 10.64 28.14
N ILE A 12 -24.37 9.69 28.69
CA ILE A 12 -23.91 8.32 28.92
C ILE A 12 -23.76 7.59 27.59
N LEU A 13 -24.75 7.72 26.69
CA LEU A 13 -24.66 7.16 25.34
C LEU A 13 -23.52 7.75 24.53
N PHE A 14 -23.25 9.05 24.68
CA PHE A 14 -22.15 9.75 24.03
C PHE A 14 -20.81 9.22 24.51
N TYR A 15 -20.66 9.02 25.82
CA TYR A 15 -19.44 8.46 26.39
C TYR A 15 -19.21 7.02 25.89
N ILE A 16 -20.24 6.17 25.93
CA ILE A 16 -20.17 4.79 25.42
C ILE A 16 -19.77 4.78 23.94
N ALA A 17 -20.50 5.51 23.08
CA ALA A 17 -20.23 5.54 21.65
C ALA A 17 -18.86 6.14 21.31
N SER A 18 -18.38 7.11 22.11
CA SER A 18 -17.05 7.69 21.96
C SER A 18 -15.92 6.71 22.34
N SER A 19 -16.22 5.62 23.05
CA SER A 19 -15.25 4.55 23.34
C SER A 19 -15.25 3.42 22.29
N LEU A 20 -16.27 3.33 21.42
CA LEU A 20 -16.41 2.26 20.41
C LEU A 20 -15.65 2.57 19.12
N GLN A 21 -14.99 1.61 18.48
CA GLN A 21 -14.33 1.84 17.18
C GLN A 21 -15.31 2.37 16.13
N LEU A 22 -14.77 3.04 15.09
CA LEU A 22 -15.56 3.68 14.04
C LEU A 22 -16.59 2.72 13.42
N GLU A 23 -16.18 1.49 13.15
CA GLU A 23 -17.05 0.45 12.59
C GLU A 23 -18.16 0.05 13.57
N ASP A 24 -17.82 -0.11 14.85
CA ASP A 24 -18.77 -0.50 15.90
C ASP A 24 -19.84 0.57 16.12
N VAL A 25 -19.47 1.85 16.02
CA VAL A 25 -20.42 2.96 16.02
C VAL A 25 -21.39 2.81 14.85
N VAL A 26 -20.90 2.63 13.63
CA VAL A 26 -21.79 2.47 12.46
C VAL A 26 -22.67 1.22 12.59
N HIS A 27 -22.19 0.14 13.19
CA HIS A 27 -22.97 -1.07 13.46
C HIS A 27 -24.04 -0.85 14.54
N LEU A 28 -23.73 -0.10 15.60
CA LEU A 28 -24.68 0.28 16.65
C LEU A 28 -25.85 1.08 16.08
N GLY A 29 -25.59 1.98 15.13
CA GLY A 29 -26.66 2.74 14.45
C GLY A 29 -27.60 1.91 13.60
N ARG A 30 -27.28 0.63 13.36
CA ARG A 30 -28.12 -0.28 12.58
C ARG A 30 -29.01 -1.17 13.46
N THR A 31 -28.89 -1.11 14.78
CA THR A 31 -29.67 -1.96 15.69
C THR A 31 -31.09 -1.42 15.88
N CYS A 32 -31.25 -0.10 16.04
CA CYS A 32 -32.56 0.54 16.16
C CYS A 32 -32.58 1.99 15.62
N ALA A 33 -33.78 2.52 15.39
CA ALA A 33 -33.96 3.86 14.84
C ALA A 33 -33.50 4.98 15.79
N GLN A 34 -33.70 4.82 17.10
CA GLN A 34 -33.30 5.83 18.09
C GLN A 34 -31.78 5.98 18.16
N LEU A 35 -31.06 4.85 18.22
CA LEU A 35 -29.59 4.85 18.17
C LEU A 35 -29.08 5.38 16.84
N LYS A 36 -29.75 5.08 15.72
CA LYS A 36 -29.42 5.69 14.43
C LYS A 36 -29.46 7.22 14.51
N THR A 37 -30.57 7.79 14.98
CA THR A 37 -30.73 9.25 15.12
C THR A 37 -29.67 9.84 16.04
N PHE A 38 -29.39 9.18 17.16
CA PHE A 38 -28.33 9.59 18.08
C PHE A 38 -26.94 9.62 17.43
N LEU A 39 -26.61 8.63 16.58
CA LEU A 39 -25.35 8.60 15.84
C LEU A 39 -25.30 9.59 14.66
N GLU A 40 -26.43 10.19 14.31
CA GLU A 40 -26.48 11.26 13.33
C GLU A 40 -26.07 12.63 13.90
N GLU A 41 -25.90 12.73 15.23
CA GLU A 41 -25.41 13.94 15.91
C GLU A 41 -23.97 14.30 15.54
N ASN A 42 -23.77 15.57 15.20
CA ASN A 42 -22.50 16.06 14.64
C ASN A 42 -21.35 16.01 15.66
N THR A 43 -21.64 16.25 16.94
CA THR A 43 -20.65 16.19 18.03
C THR A 43 -20.06 14.79 18.17
N LEU A 44 -20.90 13.75 18.07
CA LEU A 44 -20.47 12.37 18.15
C LEU A 44 -19.71 11.95 16.89
N GLN A 45 -20.20 12.30 15.71
CA GLN A 45 -19.49 12.03 14.45
C GLN A 45 -18.08 12.64 14.46
N ARG A 46 -17.96 13.89 14.94
CA ARG A 46 -16.66 14.53 15.13
C ARG A 46 -15.79 13.75 16.10
N SER A 47 -16.30 13.41 17.29
CA SER A 47 -15.60 12.61 18.30
C SER A 47 -15.06 11.28 17.74
N VAL A 48 -15.85 10.61 16.90
CA VAL A 48 -15.46 9.33 16.27
C VAL A 48 -14.43 9.53 15.17
N VAL A 49 -14.63 10.50 14.27
CA VAL A 49 -13.70 10.77 13.16
C VAL A 49 -12.34 11.26 13.67
N GLU A 50 -12.33 12.07 14.73
CA GLU A 50 -11.12 12.60 15.34
C GLU A 50 -10.27 11.56 16.08
N ARG A 51 -10.71 10.29 16.15
CA ARG A 51 -9.85 9.16 16.55
C ARG A 51 -8.94 8.65 15.44
N SER A 52 -9.21 9.03 14.19
CA SER A 52 -8.28 8.86 13.07
C SER A 52 -8.02 10.23 12.42
N PRO A 53 -7.42 11.18 13.17
CA PRO A 53 -7.33 12.58 12.77
C PRO A 53 -6.46 12.80 11.53
N HIS A 54 -5.60 11.84 11.20
CA HIS A 54 -4.70 11.89 10.05
C HIS A 54 -5.25 11.16 8.82
N ALA A 55 -6.44 10.54 8.93
CA ALA A 55 -7.16 10.07 7.74
C ALA A 55 -7.47 11.25 6.82
N ARG A 56 -7.35 11.04 5.50
CA ARG A 56 -7.61 12.07 4.48
C ARG A 56 -9.00 12.69 4.66
N GLU A 57 -10.00 11.86 4.92
CA GLU A 57 -11.39 12.26 5.13
C GLU A 57 -11.54 13.14 6.39
N ALA A 58 -10.84 12.81 7.49
CA ALA A 58 -10.84 13.60 8.71
C ALA A 58 -10.22 14.98 8.49
N GLN A 59 -9.09 15.05 7.77
CA GLN A 59 -8.45 16.32 7.41
C GLN A 59 -9.35 17.19 6.54
N LEU A 60 -10.06 16.59 5.57
CA LEU A 60 -11.04 17.31 4.73
C LEU A 60 -12.21 17.85 5.56
N ALA A 61 -12.70 17.09 6.55
CA ALA A 61 -13.76 17.54 7.44
C ALA A 61 -13.31 18.68 8.35
N ARG A 62 -12.11 18.59 8.92
CA ARG A 62 -11.51 19.65 9.74
C ARG A 62 -11.29 20.93 8.94
N ALA A 63 -10.91 20.81 7.67
CA ALA A 63 -10.77 21.92 6.75
C ALA A 63 -12.12 22.48 6.21
N GLY A 64 -13.26 21.93 6.65
CA GLY A 64 -14.59 22.37 6.22
C GLY A 64 -14.94 22.04 4.77
N LYS A 65 -14.18 21.15 4.11
CA LYS A 65 -14.43 20.75 2.71
C LYS A 65 -15.53 19.70 2.58
N ILE A 66 -15.73 18.91 3.63
CA ILE A 66 -16.81 17.94 3.78
C ILE A 66 -17.32 17.99 5.23
N THR A 67 -18.47 17.39 5.49
CA THR A 67 -19.01 17.25 6.86
C THR A 67 -18.36 16.07 7.60
N TYR A 68 -18.39 16.09 8.94
CA TYR A 68 -17.95 14.93 9.74
C TYR A 68 -18.79 13.67 9.46
N LYS A 69 -20.08 13.83 9.13
CA LYS A 69 -20.94 12.74 8.65
C LYS A 69 -20.39 12.09 7.39
N GLU A 70 -20.02 12.89 6.40
CA GLU A 70 -19.44 12.41 5.15
C GLU A 70 -18.08 11.75 5.37
N ALA A 71 -17.23 12.33 6.22
CA ALA A 71 -15.95 11.73 6.58
C ALA A 71 -16.11 10.37 7.26
N LEU A 72 -17.00 10.28 8.26
CA LEU A 72 -17.31 9.03 8.96
C LEU A 72 -17.74 7.93 7.98
N HIS A 73 -18.69 8.25 7.09
CA HIS A 73 -19.16 7.30 6.10
C HIS A 73 -18.09 6.94 5.06
N ALA A 74 -17.27 7.89 4.62
CA ALA A 74 -16.23 7.64 3.63
C ALA A 74 -15.13 6.71 4.19
N ILE A 75 -14.69 6.93 5.43
CA ILE A 75 -13.74 6.04 6.12
C ILE A 75 -14.34 4.64 6.29
N TYR A 76 -15.59 4.57 6.79
CA TYR A 76 -16.29 3.30 6.98
C TYR A 76 -16.45 2.54 5.66
N ASP A 77 -17.00 3.19 4.62
CA ASP A 77 -17.28 2.56 3.32
C ASP A 77 -15.98 2.04 2.69
N ARG A 78 -14.89 2.82 2.75
CA ARG A 78 -13.56 2.41 2.29
C ARG A 78 -13.04 1.19 3.04
N ASN A 79 -13.01 1.25 4.36
CA ASN A 79 -12.47 0.17 5.19
C ASN A 79 -13.30 -1.11 5.00
N GLN A 80 -14.63 -1.00 4.93
CA GLN A 80 -15.52 -2.14 4.70
C GLN A 80 -15.40 -2.71 3.29
N ALA A 81 -15.25 -1.88 2.27
CA ALA A 81 -15.07 -2.32 0.89
C ALA A 81 -13.78 -3.14 0.74
N LEU A 82 -12.67 -2.68 1.35
CA LEU A 82 -11.42 -3.43 1.43
C LEU A 82 -11.60 -4.70 2.28
N PHE A 83 -12.09 -4.57 3.51
CA PHE A 83 -12.26 -5.68 4.45
C PHE A 83 -13.13 -6.82 3.88
N THR A 84 -14.16 -6.48 3.11
CA THR A 84 -15.12 -7.45 2.55
C THR A 84 -14.85 -7.83 1.10
N ALA A 85 -13.83 -7.27 0.44
CA ALA A 85 -13.53 -7.47 -0.98
C ALA A 85 -14.65 -7.03 -1.94
N HIS A 86 -15.31 -5.90 -1.67
CA HIS A 86 -16.38 -5.35 -2.50
C HIS A 86 -16.07 -3.90 -2.91
N PRO A 87 -15.34 -3.68 -4.01
CA PRO A 87 -15.11 -2.33 -4.53
C PRO A 87 -16.41 -1.69 -5.02
N PHE A 88 -16.45 -0.36 -5.05
CA PHE A 88 -17.58 0.43 -5.54
C PHE A 88 -17.53 0.70 -7.04
N SER A 89 -16.36 0.62 -7.67
CA SER A 89 -16.26 0.73 -9.13
C SER A 89 -15.01 0.06 -9.68
N ALA A 90 -15.08 -0.31 -10.96
CA ALA A 90 -13.94 -0.78 -11.74
C ALA A 90 -14.06 -0.24 -13.17
N ARG A 91 -12.96 0.17 -13.80
CA ARG A 91 -12.99 0.65 -15.19
C ARG A 91 -11.63 0.53 -15.89
N ILE A 92 -11.66 0.47 -17.22
CA ILE A 92 -10.49 0.69 -18.06
C ILE A 92 -10.34 2.20 -18.28
N LEU A 93 -9.19 2.75 -17.88
CA LEU A 93 -8.94 4.20 -17.99
C LEU A 93 -8.41 4.60 -19.37
N GLY A 94 -7.57 3.77 -19.96
CA GLY A 94 -6.88 4.09 -21.21
C GLY A 94 -5.69 3.16 -21.46
N GLN A 95 -4.93 3.48 -22.50
CA GLN A 95 -3.76 2.71 -22.92
C GLN A 95 -2.50 3.58 -22.95
N GLY A 96 -1.35 3.01 -22.60
CA GLY A 96 -0.07 3.71 -22.63
C GLY A 96 1.13 2.80 -22.39
N ASN A 97 2.33 3.37 -22.51
CA ASN A 97 3.61 2.70 -22.31
C ASN A 97 3.88 2.45 -20.82
N THR A 98 3.55 3.38 -19.94
CA THR A 98 3.70 3.20 -18.49
C THR A 98 2.76 4.13 -17.74
N PHE A 99 2.55 3.87 -16.46
CA PHE A 99 1.74 4.75 -15.61
C PHE A 99 2.42 4.97 -14.26
N LEU A 100 2.03 6.07 -13.64
CA LEU A 100 2.34 6.40 -12.26
C LEU A 100 1.04 6.77 -11.56
N PHE A 101 0.83 6.28 -10.34
CA PHE A 101 -0.36 6.58 -9.55
C PHE A 101 0.03 6.99 -8.13
N ARG A 102 -0.37 8.20 -7.71
CA ARG A 102 -0.12 8.73 -6.37
C ARG A 102 -1.09 9.88 -6.05
N GLN A 103 -1.51 9.99 -4.79
CA GLN A 103 -2.46 11.02 -4.31
C GLN A 103 -3.82 11.02 -5.03
N GLY A 104 -4.25 9.88 -5.58
CA GLY A 104 -5.45 9.77 -6.40
C GLY A 104 -5.33 10.32 -7.83
N VAL A 105 -4.12 10.66 -8.29
CA VAL A 105 -3.85 11.15 -9.64
C VAL A 105 -3.04 10.11 -10.42
N ILE A 106 -3.51 9.79 -11.64
CA ILE A 106 -2.81 8.92 -12.58
C ILE A 106 -2.10 9.79 -13.62
N CYS A 107 -0.81 9.53 -13.82
CA CYS A 107 -0.03 10.03 -14.94
C CYS A 107 0.22 8.87 -15.91
N LEU A 108 -0.37 8.93 -17.10
CA LEU A 108 -0.26 7.91 -18.14
C LEU A 108 0.67 8.42 -19.23
N LEU A 109 1.81 7.75 -19.44
CA LEU A 109 2.73 8.04 -20.52
C LEU A 109 2.34 7.23 -21.75
N ALA A 110 2.10 7.89 -22.88
CA ALA A 110 1.85 7.30 -24.18
C ALA A 110 2.70 8.02 -25.23
N GLY A 111 3.73 7.35 -25.75
CA GLY A 111 4.75 7.98 -26.58
C GLY A 111 5.50 9.08 -25.81
N ASP A 112 5.45 10.30 -26.34
CA ASP A 112 6.02 11.50 -25.75
C ASP A 112 4.99 12.35 -24.96
N THR A 113 3.78 11.81 -24.78
CA THR A 113 2.67 12.53 -24.16
C THR A 113 2.34 11.95 -22.78
N VAL A 114 2.18 12.81 -21.78
CA VAL A 114 1.71 12.41 -20.46
C VAL A 114 0.33 12.98 -20.22
N GLN A 115 -0.64 12.10 -20.00
CA GLN A 115 -1.99 12.45 -19.58
C GLN A 115 -2.11 12.32 -18.06
N ILE A 116 -2.35 13.45 -17.39
CA ILE A 116 -2.53 13.54 -15.94
C ILE A 116 -4.02 13.68 -15.64
N THR A 117 -4.58 12.71 -14.91
CA THR A 117 -6.02 12.62 -14.62
C THR A 117 -6.24 12.28 -13.16
N ASP A 118 -7.10 13.06 -12.48
CA ASP A 118 -7.60 12.70 -11.15
C ASP A 118 -8.66 11.61 -11.30
N VAL A 119 -8.49 10.50 -10.58
CA VAL A 119 -9.36 9.32 -10.67
C VAL A 119 -10.78 9.59 -10.18
N ARG A 120 -10.94 10.54 -9.27
CA ARG A 120 -12.19 10.83 -8.56
C ARG A 120 -12.81 12.16 -8.97
N ALA A 121 -12.00 13.16 -9.30
CA ALA A 121 -12.52 14.45 -9.77
C ALA A 121 -13.08 14.35 -11.19
N LYS A 122 -14.12 15.14 -11.48
CA LYS A 122 -14.66 15.34 -12.84
C LYS A 122 -13.80 16.31 -13.68
N SER A 123 -12.59 16.60 -13.22
CA SER A 123 -11.69 17.56 -13.86
C SER A 123 -11.18 17.04 -15.20
N ARG A 124 -11.18 17.89 -16.24
CA ARG A 124 -10.53 17.59 -17.52
C ARG A 124 -9.05 17.26 -17.29
N ALA A 125 -8.59 16.18 -17.91
CA ALA A 125 -7.20 15.73 -17.89
C ALA A 125 -6.26 16.82 -18.41
N VAL A 126 -5.06 16.89 -17.83
CA VAL A 126 -3.98 17.75 -18.29
C VAL A 126 -3.08 16.91 -19.19
N ARG A 127 -2.80 17.41 -20.40
CA ARG A 127 -1.90 16.74 -21.35
C ARG A 127 -0.59 17.50 -21.44
N LEU A 128 0.51 16.80 -21.26
CA LEU A 128 1.87 17.32 -21.34
C LEU A 128 2.56 16.70 -22.56
N GLU A 129 3.00 17.54 -23.49
CA GLU A 129 3.82 17.13 -24.64
C GLU A 129 5.29 17.26 -24.24
N LEU A 130 5.93 16.16 -23.83
CA LEU A 130 7.25 16.18 -23.20
C LEU A 130 8.32 16.76 -24.13
N THR A 131 8.25 16.45 -25.42
CA THR A 131 9.16 16.99 -26.44
C THR A 131 9.14 18.51 -26.50
N SER A 132 7.97 19.13 -26.39
CA SER A 132 7.84 20.60 -26.40
C SER A 132 8.30 21.26 -25.09
N ILE A 133 8.37 20.51 -23.99
CA ILE A 133 8.75 21.02 -22.68
C ILE A 133 10.25 20.86 -22.45
N VAL A 134 10.79 19.69 -22.81
CA VAL A 134 12.15 19.25 -22.50
C VAL A 134 13.16 19.80 -23.50
N ARG A 135 12.85 19.75 -24.81
CA ARG A 135 13.80 20.11 -25.87
C ARG A 135 14.38 21.52 -25.73
N PRO A 136 13.59 22.59 -25.49
CA PRO A 136 14.12 23.95 -25.40
C PRO A 136 15.13 24.17 -24.26
N ILE A 137 15.04 23.38 -23.18
CA ILE A 137 15.95 23.49 -22.02
C ILE A 137 17.24 22.73 -22.28
N LEU A 138 17.15 21.66 -23.06
CA LEU A 138 18.26 20.79 -23.38
C LEU A 138 19.02 21.21 -24.64
N GLU A 139 18.58 22.23 -25.37
CA GLU A 139 19.18 22.66 -26.66
C GLU A 139 20.72 22.84 -26.60
N SER A 140 21.29 23.31 -25.50
CA SER A 140 22.75 23.43 -25.33
C SER A 140 23.47 22.13 -25.00
N ALA A 141 22.81 21.18 -24.33
CA ALA A 141 23.37 19.87 -23.96
C ALA A 141 23.07 18.75 -24.98
N PHE A 142 22.05 18.96 -25.83
CA PHE A 142 21.48 17.97 -26.75
C PHE A 142 21.41 18.40 -28.21
N ALA A 143 21.94 19.57 -28.63
CA ALA A 143 22.13 19.89 -30.05
C ALA A 143 22.93 18.82 -30.84
N ILE A 144 23.61 17.92 -30.13
CA ILE A 144 24.42 16.80 -30.65
C ILE A 144 23.66 15.46 -30.58
N PHE A 145 22.59 15.36 -29.79
CA PHE A 145 21.91 14.09 -29.49
C PHE A 145 20.54 14.03 -30.14
N GLY A 146 20.23 12.89 -30.77
CA GLY A 146 18.97 12.63 -31.46
C GLY A 146 17.76 12.49 -30.51
N ASN A 147 17.05 11.36 -30.57
CA ASN A 147 15.88 11.12 -29.74
C ASN A 147 16.26 10.92 -28.26
N PHE A 148 15.32 11.22 -27.37
CA PHE A 148 15.44 11.01 -25.92
C PHE A 148 14.31 10.11 -25.44
N LYS A 149 14.58 9.36 -24.37
CA LYS A 149 13.61 8.51 -23.69
C LYS A 149 13.16 9.17 -22.39
N CYS A 150 11.87 9.07 -22.08
CA CYS A 150 11.31 9.54 -20.81
C CYS A 150 10.79 8.38 -19.95
N SER A 151 11.04 8.45 -18.64
CA SER A 151 10.39 7.59 -17.66
C SER A 151 9.80 8.40 -16.51
N LEU A 152 8.60 8.02 -16.07
CA LEU A 152 7.92 8.66 -14.93
C LEU A 152 8.60 8.23 -13.62
N LEU A 153 8.91 9.19 -12.73
CA LEU A 153 9.59 8.90 -11.46
C LEU A 153 8.67 9.09 -10.25
N HIS A 154 7.99 10.23 -10.16
CA HIS A 154 7.16 10.56 -8.99
C HIS A 154 6.16 11.68 -9.30
N TYR A 155 5.04 11.70 -8.58
CA TYR A 155 4.02 12.74 -8.68
C TYR A 155 3.58 13.13 -7.28
N SER A 156 3.60 14.42 -6.97
CA SER A 156 3.07 14.97 -5.73
C SER A 156 2.80 16.47 -5.88
N ASN A 157 1.80 17.00 -5.19
CA ASN A 157 1.54 18.44 -5.13
C ASN A 157 1.44 19.13 -6.51
N ASN A 158 0.85 18.48 -7.52
CA ASN A 158 0.76 18.96 -8.91
C ASN A 158 2.10 19.13 -9.63
N ILE A 159 3.15 18.45 -9.18
CA ILE A 159 4.44 18.39 -9.86
C ILE A 159 4.69 16.93 -10.26
N LEU A 160 5.03 16.74 -11.54
CA LEU A 160 5.46 15.46 -12.09
C LEU A 160 6.98 15.48 -12.25
N ALA A 161 7.67 14.57 -11.57
CA ALA A 161 9.08 14.30 -11.79
C ALA A 161 9.24 13.23 -12.88
N ILE A 162 10.05 13.52 -13.90
CA ILE A 162 10.42 12.57 -14.96
C ILE A 162 11.94 12.48 -15.07
N HIS A 163 12.40 11.34 -15.57
CA HIS A 163 13.77 11.13 -16.00
C HIS A 163 13.83 11.22 -17.53
N VAL A 164 14.86 11.88 -18.04
CA VAL A 164 15.15 12.00 -19.45
C VAL A 164 16.56 11.48 -19.70
N GLU A 165 16.68 10.47 -20.55
CA GLU A 165 17.96 9.90 -20.98
C GLU A 165 18.15 10.07 -22.49
N SER A 166 19.38 10.32 -22.92
CA SER A 166 19.76 10.31 -24.34
C SER A 166 19.81 8.87 -24.85
N GLU A 167 19.16 8.57 -25.98
CA GLU A 167 19.29 7.25 -26.61
C GLU A 167 20.71 7.01 -27.15
N ALA A 168 21.42 8.07 -27.53
CA ALA A 168 22.77 7.99 -28.10
C ALA A 168 23.88 7.94 -27.03
N ARG A 169 23.64 8.47 -25.82
CA ARG A 169 24.55 8.39 -24.67
C ARG A 169 23.76 8.15 -23.38
N PRO A 170 23.46 6.89 -23.04
CA PRO A 170 22.60 6.55 -21.91
C PRO A 170 23.16 6.96 -20.53
N ASN A 171 24.44 7.32 -20.44
CA ASN A 171 25.09 7.69 -19.17
C ASN A 171 24.85 9.15 -18.74
N ILE A 172 24.14 9.97 -19.54
CA ILE A 172 23.79 11.34 -19.18
C ILE A 172 22.27 11.43 -19.02
N GLY A 173 21.82 11.37 -17.77
CA GLY A 173 20.42 11.51 -17.39
C GLY A 173 20.11 12.93 -16.88
N HIS A 174 18.88 13.38 -17.07
CA HIS A 174 18.36 14.61 -16.49
C HIS A 174 17.06 14.33 -15.77
N ILE A 175 16.87 14.95 -14.61
CA ILE A 175 15.59 14.95 -13.90
C ILE A 175 14.90 16.28 -14.15
N PHE A 176 13.63 16.19 -14.54
CA PHE A 176 12.75 17.35 -14.73
C PHE A 176 11.61 17.29 -13.72
N ALA A 177 11.39 18.39 -13.01
CA ALA A 177 10.17 18.62 -12.24
C ALA A 177 9.24 19.53 -13.06
N ILE A 178 8.10 18.99 -13.49
CA ILE A 178 7.17 19.66 -14.41
C ILE A 178 5.85 19.92 -13.68
N SER A 179 5.41 21.17 -13.69
CA SER A 179 4.11 21.57 -13.15
C SER A 179 2.97 21.04 -14.02
N ALA A 180 2.03 20.36 -13.35
CA ALA A 180 0.77 19.88 -13.91
C ALA A 180 -0.35 20.95 -13.89
N GLU A 181 -0.05 22.20 -13.52
CA GLU A 181 -1.03 23.28 -13.50
C GLU A 181 -1.60 23.56 -14.89
N LYS A 182 -2.91 23.80 -15.00
CA LYS A 182 -3.58 24.02 -16.31
C LYS A 182 -3.13 25.29 -17.02
N ARG A 183 -2.75 26.33 -16.28
CA ARG A 183 -2.46 27.68 -16.81
C ARG A 183 -1.10 27.81 -17.48
N ARG A 184 -0.14 26.95 -17.13
CA ARG A 184 1.22 27.00 -17.68
C ARG A 184 1.26 26.28 -19.03
N VAL A 185 2.13 26.71 -19.95
CA VAL A 185 2.23 26.10 -21.29
C VAL A 185 3.70 25.93 -21.68
N HIS A 186 4.02 24.84 -22.39
CA HIS A 186 5.37 24.52 -22.87
C HIS A 186 6.44 24.61 -21.74
N TYR A 187 7.58 25.23 -22.02
CA TYR A 187 8.72 25.34 -21.11
C TYR A 187 8.41 26.05 -19.79
N SER A 188 7.40 26.93 -19.72
CA SER A 188 6.99 27.61 -18.47
C SER A 188 6.48 26.64 -17.38
N ARG A 189 6.20 25.38 -17.77
CA ARG A 189 5.83 24.31 -16.85
C ARG A 189 7.01 23.78 -16.05
N VAL A 190 8.25 23.94 -16.52
CA VAL A 190 9.41 23.39 -15.81
C VAL A 190 9.65 24.20 -14.55
N VAL A 191 9.57 23.51 -13.41
CA VAL A 191 9.85 24.05 -12.08
C VAL A 191 11.36 24.04 -11.86
N THR A 192 11.99 22.91 -12.14
CA THR A 192 13.45 22.77 -12.14
C THR A 192 13.88 21.63 -13.07
N ALA A 193 15.09 21.71 -13.58
CA ALA A 193 15.75 20.68 -14.36
C ALA A 193 17.23 20.63 -14.00
N PHE A 194 17.77 19.43 -13.80
CA PHE A 194 19.18 19.25 -13.46
C PHE A 194 19.70 17.91 -13.97
N GLN A 195 20.99 17.89 -14.28
CA GLN A 195 21.68 16.68 -14.71
C GLN A 195 21.99 15.79 -13.51
N ILE A 196 21.91 14.48 -13.70
CA ILE A 196 22.37 13.48 -12.73
C ILE A 196 23.59 12.73 -13.28
N THR A 197 24.45 12.26 -12.38
CA THR A 197 25.71 11.57 -12.70
C THR A 197 25.53 10.07 -12.93
N ALA A 198 24.47 9.48 -12.37
CA ALA A 198 24.15 8.06 -12.49
C ALA A 198 22.63 7.86 -12.46
N SER A 199 22.14 6.77 -13.05
CA SER A 199 20.73 6.37 -13.04
C SER A 199 20.49 4.96 -12.46
N SER A 200 21.54 4.34 -11.89
CA SER A 200 21.46 3.02 -11.26
C SER A 200 20.46 3.03 -10.10
N LYS A 201 19.39 2.22 -10.24
CA LYS A 201 18.31 2.08 -9.24
C LYS A 201 17.72 3.43 -8.79
N LEU A 202 17.60 4.38 -9.72
CA LEU A 202 17.11 5.73 -9.44
C LEU A 202 15.73 5.73 -8.78
N PHE A 203 15.58 6.49 -7.69
CA PHE A 203 14.28 6.84 -7.13
C PHE A 203 14.15 8.35 -6.98
N VAL A 204 12.89 8.84 -6.93
CA VAL A 204 12.56 10.21 -6.59
C VAL A 204 11.39 10.25 -5.60
N ARG A 205 11.48 11.13 -4.61
CA ARG A 205 10.40 11.53 -3.71
C ARG A 205 10.41 13.04 -3.59
N HIS A 206 9.26 13.70 -3.63
CA HIS A 206 9.21 15.15 -3.51
C HIS A 206 7.91 15.65 -2.90
N THR A 207 7.98 16.87 -2.35
CA THR A 207 6.83 17.68 -1.94
C THR A 207 6.63 18.80 -2.96
N SER A 208 5.89 19.86 -2.59
CA SER A 208 5.87 21.10 -3.37
C SER A 208 7.15 21.93 -3.24
N ARG A 209 7.97 21.69 -2.19
CA ARG A 209 9.14 22.52 -1.85
C ARG A 209 10.47 21.86 -2.15
N TYR A 210 10.57 20.55 -1.95
CA TYR A 210 11.83 19.82 -2.05
C TYR A 210 11.66 18.55 -2.89
N LEU A 211 12.66 18.25 -3.70
CA LEU A 211 12.80 17.00 -4.44
C LEU A 211 14.06 16.29 -3.98
N TYR A 212 13.89 15.06 -3.53
CA TYR A 212 14.99 14.16 -3.22
C TYR A 212 15.03 13.03 -4.24
N TYR A 213 16.23 12.75 -4.71
CA TYR A 213 16.51 11.61 -5.56
C TYR A 213 17.68 10.83 -4.99
N GLY A 214 17.74 9.54 -5.28
CA GLY A 214 18.89 8.74 -4.90
C GLY A 214 19.18 7.64 -5.88
N THR A 215 20.44 7.24 -5.89
CA THR A 215 21.01 6.25 -6.81
C THR A 215 21.86 5.26 -6.01
N HIS A 216 21.89 4.01 -6.46
CA HIS A 216 22.76 2.98 -5.90
C HIS A 216 24.09 2.95 -6.68
N SER A 217 24.80 4.08 -6.63
CA SER A 217 26.05 4.34 -7.36
C SER A 217 27.17 4.85 -6.47
N GLY A 218 26.86 5.32 -5.26
CA GLY A 218 27.88 5.76 -4.31
C GLY A 218 28.82 4.63 -3.97
N ILE A 219 30.08 4.94 -3.66
CA ILE A 219 31.07 3.97 -3.23
C ILE A 219 31.43 4.31 -1.79
N GLY A 220 31.15 3.38 -0.88
CA GLY A 220 31.52 3.50 0.54
C GLY A 220 33.01 3.33 0.76
N ALA A 221 33.47 3.65 1.97
CA ALA A 221 34.86 3.41 2.37
C ALA A 221 35.27 1.92 2.32
N ASP A 222 34.27 1.03 2.38
CA ASP A 222 34.40 -0.42 2.26
C ASP A 222 34.51 -0.92 0.79
N GLY A 223 34.44 -0.01 -0.19
CA GLY A 223 34.48 -0.34 -1.61
C GLY A 223 33.18 -0.92 -2.17
N HIS A 224 32.14 -1.05 -1.36
CA HIS A 224 30.83 -1.52 -1.81
C HIS A 224 29.95 -0.37 -2.29
N HIS A 225 29.00 -0.70 -3.18
CA HIS A 225 28.00 0.27 -3.62
C HIS A 225 27.07 0.64 -2.47
N LYS A 226 26.78 1.93 -2.33
CA LYS A 226 25.91 2.51 -1.31
C LYS A 226 24.86 3.40 -1.97
N TRP A 227 23.81 3.70 -1.21
CA TRP A 227 22.83 4.70 -1.60
C TRP A 227 23.40 6.10 -1.43
N GLU A 228 23.39 6.85 -2.52
CA GLU A 228 23.74 8.26 -2.56
C GLU A 228 22.45 9.07 -2.79
N VAL A 229 22.11 9.96 -1.85
CA VAL A 229 20.85 10.72 -1.85
C VAL A 229 21.12 12.22 -1.92
N SER A 230 20.49 12.88 -2.88
CA SER A 230 20.64 14.31 -3.13
C SER A 230 19.31 15.04 -3.08
N GLY A 231 19.33 16.28 -2.59
CA GLY A 231 18.17 17.15 -2.52
C GLY A 231 18.28 18.35 -3.45
N VAL A 232 17.16 18.74 -4.04
CA VAL A 232 17.00 19.94 -4.87
C VAL A 232 15.79 20.73 -4.38
N SER A 233 15.93 22.04 -4.26
CA SER A 233 14.79 22.90 -3.95
C SER A 233 13.92 23.12 -5.19
N LEU A 234 12.62 22.95 -5.03
CA LEU A 234 11.58 23.23 -6.03
C LEU A 234 10.98 24.62 -5.87
N ASP A 235 11.22 25.28 -4.74
CA ASP A 235 10.69 26.60 -4.41
C ASP A 235 11.83 27.50 -3.92
N LEU A 236 12.07 28.59 -4.66
CA LEU A 236 13.14 29.55 -4.38
C LEU A 236 13.03 30.20 -2.98
N GLN A 237 11.84 30.20 -2.38
CA GLN A 237 11.64 30.70 -1.01
C GLN A 237 12.17 29.73 0.07
N TYR A 238 12.43 28.49 -0.31
CA TYR A 238 12.91 27.42 0.55
C TYR A 238 14.22 26.84 0.00
N PRO A 239 15.32 27.63 -0.06
CA PRO A 239 16.58 27.15 -0.59
C PRO A 239 17.17 26.07 0.33
N LEU A 240 17.81 25.07 -0.28
CA LEU A 240 18.64 24.12 0.47
C LEU A 240 20.00 24.76 0.79
N PRO A 241 20.66 24.33 1.88
CA PRO A 241 22.02 24.76 2.20
C PRO A 241 22.96 24.57 1.00
N LYS A 242 23.65 25.64 0.59
CA LYS A 242 24.54 25.62 -0.58
C LYS A 242 25.72 24.66 -0.33
N GLY A 243 26.00 23.78 -1.29
CA GLY A 243 27.26 23.01 -1.32
C GLY A 243 27.31 21.73 -0.51
N GLY A 244 26.15 21.14 -0.14
CA GLY A 244 26.13 19.79 0.42
C GLY A 244 26.53 18.76 -0.64
N ARG A 245 27.57 17.95 -0.37
CA ARG A 245 27.78 16.71 -1.11
C ARG A 245 26.53 15.83 -0.95
N PRO A 246 26.22 14.97 -1.93
CA PRO A 246 25.19 13.96 -1.76
C PRO A 246 25.37 13.19 -0.44
N LEU A 247 24.26 12.88 0.24
CA LEU A 247 24.27 12.08 1.46
C LEU A 247 24.54 10.63 1.09
N LEU A 248 25.71 10.14 1.48
CA LEU A 248 26.05 8.73 1.37
C LEU A 248 25.52 7.98 2.59
N PHE A 249 24.65 7.00 2.38
CA PHE A 249 24.12 6.17 3.46
C PHE A 249 25.10 5.04 3.78
N GLU A 250 26.07 5.35 4.63
CA GLU A 250 26.98 4.34 5.20
C GLU A 250 26.21 3.36 6.10
N ASP A 251 26.65 2.10 6.10
CA ASP A 251 26.09 0.98 6.86
C ASP A 251 24.58 0.75 6.62
N PHE A 252 24.15 1.07 5.38
CA PHE A 252 22.77 0.92 4.92
C PHE A 252 22.71 0.04 3.68
N HIS A 253 22.37 -1.23 3.88
CA HIS A 253 22.45 -2.27 2.86
C HIS A 253 21.11 -2.48 2.14
N GLY A 254 21.12 -3.24 1.04
CA GLY A 254 19.92 -3.51 0.23
C GLY A 254 19.84 -2.68 -1.05
N THR A 255 19.34 -3.30 -2.11
CA THR A 255 19.40 -2.75 -3.48
C THR A 255 18.03 -2.67 -4.16
N ASP A 256 17.07 -3.49 -3.73
CA ASP A 256 15.76 -3.62 -4.38
C ASP A 256 14.68 -2.87 -3.60
N ILE A 257 14.33 -1.70 -4.14
CA ILE A 257 13.27 -0.85 -3.58
C ILE A 257 11.95 -1.61 -3.55
N GLY A 258 11.29 -1.60 -2.40
CA GLY A 258 10.05 -2.34 -2.15
C GLY A 258 10.25 -3.76 -1.67
N SER A 259 11.49 -4.27 -1.59
CA SER A 259 11.79 -5.62 -1.08
C SER A 259 12.83 -5.59 0.04
N THR A 260 14.00 -5.00 -0.23
CA THR A 260 15.09 -4.91 0.76
C THR A 260 15.20 -3.54 1.38
N ILE A 261 14.69 -2.52 0.70
CA ILE A 261 14.80 -1.11 1.09
C ILE A 261 13.52 -0.35 0.71
N ALA A 262 13.15 0.67 1.50
CA ALA A 262 12.04 1.55 1.17
C ALA A 262 12.36 3.00 1.55
N PHE A 263 11.92 3.94 0.70
CA PHE A 263 12.09 5.39 0.88
C PHE A 263 10.74 6.10 0.82
N GLU A 264 10.51 7.03 1.74
CA GLU A 264 9.31 7.88 1.72
C GLU A 264 9.60 9.25 2.32
N ILE A 265 8.82 10.25 1.87
CA ILE A 265 8.81 11.58 2.48
C ILE A 265 7.48 11.79 3.19
N TYR A 266 7.55 12.17 4.46
CA TYR A 266 6.37 12.49 5.24
C TYR A 266 6.69 13.58 6.26
N ASP A 267 5.74 14.50 6.50
CA ASP A 267 5.84 15.54 7.54
C ASP A 267 7.18 16.33 7.55
N ASP A 268 7.60 16.81 6.37
CA ASP A 268 8.86 17.53 6.16
C ASP A 268 10.13 16.76 6.61
N GLN A 269 10.05 15.42 6.68
CA GLN A 269 11.15 14.50 6.94
C GLN A 269 11.32 13.48 5.80
N PHE A 270 12.56 13.09 5.55
CA PHE A 270 12.90 11.95 4.71
C PHE A 270 13.08 10.70 5.56
N TYR A 271 12.52 9.58 5.12
CA TYR A 271 12.62 8.28 5.78
C TYR A 271 13.21 7.24 4.83
N ALA A 272 14.14 6.44 5.34
CA ALA A 272 14.62 5.23 4.69
C ALA A 272 14.64 4.07 5.68
N VAL A 273 14.23 2.90 5.23
CA VAL A 273 14.35 1.65 5.98
C VAL A 273 14.99 0.57 5.11
N SER A 274 15.87 -0.23 5.71
CA SER A 274 16.41 -1.46 5.13
C SER A 274 16.16 -2.64 6.06
N ASN A 275 15.96 -3.84 5.50
CA ASN A 275 15.86 -5.09 6.23
C ASN A 275 17.12 -5.98 6.13
N GLN A 276 18.22 -5.43 5.60
CA GLN A 276 19.52 -6.08 5.49
C GLN A 276 20.56 -5.36 6.34
N GLY A 277 21.35 -6.11 7.11
CA GLY A 277 22.36 -5.56 8.02
C GLY A 277 23.79 -5.58 7.51
N THR A 278 24.13 -6.49 6.60
CA THR A 278 25.47 -6.66 6.05
C THR A 278 25.39 -7.19 4.61
N PHE A 279 26.48 -7.05 3.84
CA PHE A 279 26.58 -7.66 2.51
C PHE A 279 26.92 -9.15 2.54
N GLN A 280 27.54 -9.62 3.63
CA GLN A 280 27.92 -11.01 3.84
C GLN A 280 26.99 -11.65 4.86
N VAL A 281 26.59 -12.89 4.63
CA VAL A 281 25.88 -13.69 5.63
C VAL A 281 26.86 -13.97 6.76
N GLU A 282 26.71 -13.30 7.90
CA GLU A 282 27.44 -13.70 9.10
C GLU A 282 26.84 -15.02 9.61
N GLU A 283 27.67 -16.06 9.71
CA GLU A 283 27.24 -17.40 10.10
C GLU A 283 26.70 -17.48 11.55
N SER A 284 26.96 -16.44 12.36
CA SER A 284 26.71 -16.41 13.80
C SER A 284 25.82 -15.25 14.26
N ASP A 285 24.84 -14.85 13.46
CA ASP A 285 23.79 -13.90 13.87
C ASP A 285 22.56 -14.63 14.42
N TRP A 286 21.97 -14.09 15.49
CA TRP A 286 20.71 -14.61 16.07
C TRP A 286 19.51 -13.73 15.77
N THR A 287 19.71 -12.42 15.64
CA THR A 287 18.64 -11.44 15.46
C THR A 287 18.87 -10.63 14.20
N SER A 288 17.87 -10.58 13.32
CA SER A 288 17.84 -9.61 12.22
C SER A 288 17.25 -8.29 12.72
N PHE A 289 17.78 -7.17 12.22
CA PHE A 289 17.28 -5.82 12.50
C PHE A 289 16.77 -5.12 11.24
N TYR A 290 15.93 -4.11 11.45
CA TYR A 290 15.74 -3.04 10.48
C TYR A 290 16.77 -1.94 10.76
N HIS A 291 17.25 -1.37 9.67
CA HIS A 291 18.11 -0.20 9.68
C HIS A 291 17.25 0.99 9.25
N CYS A 292 17.19 2.03 10.06
CA CYS A 292 16.30 3.17 9.87
C CYS A 292 17.14 4.44 9.78
N ILE A 293 16.86 5.27 8.78
CA ILE A 293 17.49 6.59 8.59
C ILE A 293 16.39 7.65 8.46
N ARG A 294 16.55 8.76 9.18
CA ARG A 294 15.69 9.95 9.06
C ARG A 294 16.50 11.23 9.03
N PHE A 295 16.11 12.19 8.19
CA PHE A 295 16.64 13.56 8.26
C PHE A 295 15.60 14.58 7.77
N PRO A 296 15.68 15.83 8.25
CA PRO A 296 14.78 16.90 7.82
C PRO A 296 15.03 17.34 6.37
N LEU A 297 13.97 17.60 5.61
CA LEU A 297 14.07 17.99 4.19
C LEU A 297 14.71 19.37 3.97
N ASN A 298 14.70 20.25 4.97
CA ASN A 298 15.32 21.57 4.86
C ASN A 298 16.81 21.57 5.26
N ASN A 299 17.31 20.49 5.85
CA ASN A 299 18.69 20.38 6.34
C ASN A 299 19.27 18.98 6.06
N PRO A 300 19.49 18.61 4.78
CA PRO A 300 20.02 17.31 4.39
C PRO A 300 21.54 17.22 4.57
N VAL A 301 21.99 17.23 5.82
CA VAL A 301 23.40 17.07 6.18
C VAL A 301 23.57 15.83 7.07
N THR A 302 24.71 15.15 6.96
CA THR A 302 25.02 13.94 7.75
C THR A 302 24.86 14.17 9.25
N VAL A 303 25.16 15.38 9.73
CA VAL A 303 25.02 15.75 11.16
C VAL A 303 23.56 15.82 11.62
N ALA A 304 22.62 16.16 10.73
CA ALA A 304 21.19 16.21 11.01
C ALA A 304 20.51 14.85 10.79
N MET A 305 21.24 13.87 10.24
CA MET A 305 20.74 12.53 9.98
C MET A 305 20.74 11.71 11.27
N GLN A 306 19.59 11.12 11.55
CA GLN A 306 19.36 10.21 12.66
C GLN A 306 19.33 8.79 12.11
N LYS A 307 19.97 7.86 12.82
CA LYS A 307 20.02 6.45 12.45
C LYS A 307 19.65 5.55 13.63
N ASN A 308 19.02 4.42 13.34
CA ASN A 308 18.94 3.29 14.26
C ASN A 308 19.09 1.98 13.47
N GLU A 309 20.17 1.25 13.73
CA GLU A 309 20.52 0.01 13.04
C GLU A 309 20.07 -1.24 13.82
N ARG A 310 19.39 -1.04 14.96
CA ARG A 310 19.02 -2.11 15.89
C ARG A 310 17.52 -2.17 16.16
N VAL A 311 16.70 -1.70 15.23
CA VAL A 311 15.24 -1.83 15.34
C VAL A 311 14.88 -3.31 15.14
N TYR A 312 14.32 -3.96 16.16
CA TYR A 312 14.04 -5.39 16.11
C TYR A 312 13.17 -5.79 14.89
N ARG A 313 13.64 -6.78 14.11
CA ARG A 313 12.90 -7.34 12.96
C ARG A 313 12.43 -8.77 13.20
N ARG A 314 13.34 -9.68 13.59
CA ARG A 314 13.03 -11.10 13.89
C ARG A 314 14.19 -11.83 14.54
N GLN A 315 13.88 -12.96 15.20
CA GLN A 315 14.90 -13.97 15.52
C GLN A 315 15.11 -14.92 14.33
N HIS A 316 16.35 -15.36 14.13
CA HIS A 316 16.71 -16.40 13.16
C HIS A 316 16.06 -17.75 13.49
N ALA A 317 15.87 -18.03 14.79
CA ALA A 317 15.15 -19.20 15.30
C ALA A 317 13.69 -19.32 14.79
N GLN A 318 13.11 -18.25 14.24
CA GLN A 318 11.77 -18.30 13.63
C GLN A 318 11.72 -19.09 12.31
N GLY A 319 12.88 -19.47 11.76
CA GLY A 319 13.01 -20.27 10.55
C GLY A 319 13.27 -19.42 9.30
N PRO A 320 13.69 -20.05 8.19
CA PRO A 320 14.11 -19.35 6.99
C PRO A 320 12.97 -18.56 6.32
N ILE A 321 13.35 -17.58 5.50
CA ILE A 321 12.43 -16.73 4.74
C ILE A 321 12.61 -16.97 3.24
N HIS A 322 11.53 -16.84 2.48
CA HIS A 322 11.58 -16.89 1.03
C HIS A 322 11.65 -15.46 0.48
N ASP A 323 12.87 -14.99 0.17
CA ASP A 323 13.12 -13.58 -0.14
C ASP A 323 12.31 -13.02 -1.32
N SER A 324 12.00 -13.83 -2.33
CA SER A 324 11.16 -13.38 -3.46
C SER A 324 9.71 -13.03 -3.07
N TRP A 325 9.29 -13.39 -1.86
CA TRP A 325 7.99 -13.03 -1.28
C TRP A 325 8.03 -11.80 -0.37
N THR A 326 9.22 -11.25 -0.12
CA THR A 326 9.38 -10.05 0.69
C THR A 326 8.78 -8.85 -0.02
N ASP A 327 8.04 -8.05 0.74
CA ASP A 327 7.52 -6.75 0.32
C ASP A 327 7.71 -5.80 1.50
N LEU A 328 8.43 -4.70 1.31
CA LEU A 328 8.82 -3.74 2.33
C LEU A 328 8.35 -2.35 1.94
N SER A 329 7.56 -1.71 2.81
CA SER A 329 7.05 -0.36 2.59
C SER A 329 6.99 0.45 3.88
N LEU A 330 6.88 1.77 3.72
CA LEU A 330 6.61 2.70 4.79
C LEU A 330 5.18 3.23 4.62
N GLN A 331 4.38 3.18 5.68
CA GLN A 331 3.03 3.75 5.71
C GLN A 331 2.85 4.61 6.96
N VAL A 332 1.89 5.53 6.92
CA VAL A 332 1.57 6.38 8.06
C VAL A 332 0.30 5.89 8.73
N SER A 333 0.33 5.80 10.06
CA SER A 333 -0.85 5.53 10.87
C SER A 333 -1.84 6.70 10.82
N GLU A 334 -3.06 6.45 10.31
CA GLU A 334 -4.14 7.45 10.31
C GLU A 334 -4.58 7.88 11.73
N GLN A 335 -4.26 7.07 12.74
CA GLN A 335 -4.59 7.31 14.15
C GLN A 335 -3.49 8.09 14.87
N THR A 336 -2.23 7.66 14.75
CA THR A 336 -1.11 8.16 15.58
C THR A 336 -0.17 9.11 14.85
N ASN A 337 -0.31 9.27 13.53
CA ASN A 337 0.65 9.98 12.67
C ASN A 337 2.06 9.37 12.64
N GLU A 338 2.25 8.20 13.25
CA GLU A 338 3.54 7.52 13.28
C GLU A 338 3.80 6.84 11.93
N VAL A 339 5.04 6.91 11.47
CA VAL A 339 5.52 6.12 10.34
C VAL A 339 5.73 4.68 10.80
N LEU A 340 5.20 3.74 10.03
CA LEU A 340 5.27 2.31 10.28
C LEU A 340 6.04 1.63 9.16
N ILE A 341 6.87 0.66 9.54
CA ILE A 341 7.54 -0.29 8.66
C ILE A 341 6.59 -1.46 8.47
N LEU A 342 6.24 -1.74 7.22
CA LEU A 342 5.43 -2.90 6.85
C LEU A 342 6.27 -3.87 6.04
N GLU A 343 6.37 -5.10 6.52
CA GLU A 343 7.09 -6.18 5.85
C GLU A 343 6.19 -7.41 5.68
N SER A 344 5.93 -7.84 4.45
CA SER A 344 5.40 -9.17 4.17
C SER A 344 6.54 -10.16 4.10
N ARG A 345 6.44 -11.29 4.80
CA ARG A 345 7.39 -12.40 4.70
C ARG A 345 6.66 -13.70 4.47
N ARG A 346 7.27 -14.60 3.69
CA ARG A 346 6.81 -15.99 3.57
C ARG A 346 7.85 -16.88 4.23
N GLU A 347 7.42 -17.59 5.27
CA GLU A 347 8.32 -18.21 6.26
C GLU A 347 8.01 -19.70 6.40
N TRP A 348 9.04 -20.51 6.65
CA TRP A 348 8.90 -21.90 7.08
C TRP A 348 8.91 -21.96 8.60
N ALA A 349 7.70 -21.95 9.17
CA ALA A 349 7.54 -21.91 10.63
C ALA A 349 8.26 -23.11 11.27
N LYS A 350 9.17 -22.83 12.21
CA LYS A 350 9.93 -23.84 12.99
C LYS A 350 10.62 -24.91 12.11
N ALA A 351 11.11 -24.52 10.93
CA ALA A 351 11.69 -25.44 9.95
C ALA A 351 10.75 -26.58 9.49
N SER A 352 9.43 -26.36 9.57
CA SER A 352 8.45 -27.27 8.99
C SER A 352 8.40 -27.17 7.46
N SER A 353 7.84 -28.18 6.80
CA SER A 353 7.57 -28.13 5.35
C SER A 353 6.42 -27.18 4.98
N ARG A 354 5.72 -26.60 5.97
CA ARG A 354 4.60 -25.68 5.75
C ARG A 354 5.12 -24.25 5.66
N GLN A 355 4.75 -23.60 4.57
CA GLN A 355 5.11 -22.22 4.32
C GLN A 355 3.87 -21.33 4.45
N SER A 356 4.00 -20.24 5.19
CA SER A 356 2.90 -19.27 5.39
C SER A 356 3.39 -17.85 5.21
N ARG A 357 2.58 -17.01 4.55
CA ARG A 357 2.83 -15.58 4.50
C ARG A 357 2.28 -14.89 5.74
N THR A 358 3.04 -13.94 6.27
CA THR A 358 2.65 -13.10 7.40
C THR A 358 3.04 -11.65 7.08
N PHE A 359 2.17 -10.71 7.42
CA PHE A 359 2.43 -9.28 7.34
C PHE A 359 2.81 -8.75 8.71
N TYR A 360 3.98 -8.12 8.78
CA TYR A 360 4.56 -7.57 9.99
C TYR A 360 4.50 -6.06 9.96
N SER A 361 4.13 -5.48 11.10
CA SER A 361 4.09 -4.03 11.30
C SER A 361 5.00 -3.68 12.48
N SER A 362 5.95 -2.78 12.25
CA SER A 362 6.84 -2.25 13.28
C SER A 362 6.79 -0.73 13.26
N LYS A 363 6.96 -0.10 14.43
CA LYS A 363 7.12 1.36 14.46
C LYS A 363 8.46 1.74 13.84
N PHE A 364 8.46 2.78 13.01
CA PHE A 364 9.70 3.37 12.57
C PHE A 364 10.34 4.09 13.74
N ASP A 365 11.58 3.74 14.04
CA ASP A 365 12.31 4.29 15.17
C ASP A 365 13.71 4.72 14.74
N VAL A 366 14.15 5.86 15.27
CA VAL A 366 15.51 6.38 15.09
C VAL A 366 16.00 6.89 16.42
N ASN A 367 17.26 6.65 16.74
CA ASN A 367 17.84 7.18 17.96
C ASN A 367 18.04 8.69 17.79
N PRO A 368 17.49 9.52 18.69
CA PRO A 368 17.82 10.93 18.71
C PRO A 368 19.28 11.04 19.18
N VAL A 369 20.20 11.09 18.20
CA VAL A 369 21.64 11.36 18.36
C VAL A 369 22.51 10.17 18.80
N ARG A 370 23.32 9.67 17.86
CA ARG A 370 24.77 9.52 18.06
C ARG A 370 25.46 10.16 16.87
N SER A 371 26.03 11.35 17.09
CA SER A 371 26.90 12.00 16.12
C SER A 371 28.04 11.05 15.75
N SER A 372 28.30 10.95 14.45
CA SER A 372 29.49 10.38 13.84
C SER A 372 30.77 10.81 14.56
N ARG A 373 31.21 9.99 15.53
CA ARG A 373 32.58 9.86 16.07
C ARG A 373 32.71 8.85 17.21
N GLU A 374 31.64 8.22 17.68
CA GLU A 374 31.71 7.10 18.64
C GLU A 374 31.74 5.71 18.00
N SER A 375 31.63 5.59 16.68
CA SER A 375 31.90 4.32 15.97
C SER A 375 33.39 4.06 15.74
N SER A 376 34.29 4.93 16.23
CA SER A 376 35.74 4.72 16.09
C SER A 376 36.60 5.16 17.28
N LEU A 377 36.04 5.53 18.44
CA LEU A 377 36.80 5.79 19.68
C LEU A 377 36.03 5.47 20.98
N ALA A 378 35.35 4.32 21.02
CA ALA A 378 34.96 3.67 22.27
C ALA A 378 35.74 2.35 22.42
N PHE A 379 37.06 2.45 22.43
CA PHE A 379 37.85 1.58 23.30
C PHE A 379 37.69 2.16 24.71
N ASP A 380 37.35 1.32 25.68
CA ASP A 380 36.97 1.63 27.08
C ASP A 380 35.50 1.98 27.32
N ASP A 381 34.61 1.02 27.10
CA ASP A 381 34.02 0.26 28.21
C ASP A 381 33.33 -0.98 27.62
N ALA A 382 33.61 -2.18 28.14
CA ALA A 382 33.12 -3.44 27.60
C ALA A 382 31.58 -3.52 27.70
N LYS A 383 30.85 -2.95 26.73
CA LYS A 383 29.45 -3.32 26.49
C LYS A 383 29.48 -4.77 26.03
N VAL A 384 29.33 -5.67 26.99
CA VAL A 384 29.06 -7.10 26.78
C VAL A 384 28.01 -7.17 25.68
N ILE A 385 28.39 -7.69 24.51
CA ILE A 385 27.45 -7.97 23.44
C ILE A 385 26.45 -8.94 24.05
N PRO A 386 25.16 -8.58 24.17
CA PRO A 386 24.19 -9.49 24.75
C PRO A 386 24.18 -10.72 23.84
N LEU A 387 24.37 -11.90 24.43
CA LEU A 387 24.28 -13.18 23.76
C LEU A 387 23.05 -13.94 24.29
N PRO A 388 22.45 -14.83 23.49
CA PRO A 388 21.37 -15.67 23.99
C PRO A 388 21.86 -16.58 25.11
N GLU A 389 21.11 -16.64 26.20
CA GLU A 389 21.40 -17.53 27.31
C GLU A 389 21.25 -19.00 26.88
N ASN A 390 22.20 -19.85 27.27
CA ASN A 390 22.18 -21.30 27.04
C ASN A 390 22.16 -21.75 25.56
N ASP A 391 22.68 -20.96 24.63
CA ASP A 391 22.80 -21.36 23.23
C ASP A 391 24.17 -22.01 22.94
N ILE A 392 24.16 -23.16 22.23
CA ILE A 392 25.36 -23.95 21.93
C ILE A 392 26.39 -23.19 21.09
N TYR A 393 25.95 -22.26 20.25
CA TYR A 393 26.83 -21.52 19.34
C TYR A 393 27.58 -20.39 20.05
N THR A 394 27.14 -19.99 21.26
CA THR A 394 27.85 -18.96 22.05
C THR A 394 29.25 -19.39 22.45
N ASN A 395 29.46 -20.71 22.64
CA ASN A 395 30.75 -21.30 22.99
C ASN A 395 31.72 -21.43 21.80
N VAL A 396 31.23 -21.24 20.57
CA VAL A 396 32.01 -21.39 19.32
C VAL A 396 32.47 -20.03 18.79
N LEU A 397 31.99 -18.94 19.39
CA LEU A 397 32.35 -17.58 18.98
C LEU A 397 33.83 -17.31 19.27
N ASP A 398 34.54 -16.80 18.26
CA ASP A 398 35.89 -16.29 18.39
C ASP A 398 35.94 -14.75 18.22
N SER A 399 37.15 -14.18 18.27
CA SER A 399 37.36 -12.74 18.14
C SER A 399 37.07 -12.17 16.75
N SER A 400 36.83 -13.02 15.74
CA SER A 400 36.47 -12.62 14.39
C SER A 400 34.95 -12.52 14.17
N ASN A 401 34.14 -13.15 15.03
CA ASN A 401 32.69 -13.08 14.95
C ASN A 401 32.14 -11.76 15.51
N LYS A 402 31.11 -11.20 14.86
CA LYS A 402 30.40 -9.98 15.30
C LYS A 402 28.92 -10.28 15.60
N PRO A 403 28.65 -11.20 16.53
CA PRO A 403 27.32 -11.76 16.70
C PRO A 403 26.28 -10.69 17.07
N ASN A 404 25.15 -10.70 16.37
CA ASN A 404 24.03 -9.84 16.68
C ASN A 404 22.93 -10.59 17.43
N TYR A 405 22.66 -10.15 18.66
CA TYR A 405 21.50 -10.60 19.43
C TYR A 405 20.79 -9.43 20.13
N MET A 406 19.47 -9.57 20.21
CA MET A 406 18.59 -8.78 21.06
C MET A 406 17.48 -9.71 21.55
N ALA A 407 17.19 -9.67 22.85
CA ALA A 407 16.05 -10.39 23.39
C ALA A 407 14.76 -9.97 22.66
N THR A 408 13.89 -10.94 22.36
CA THR A 408 12.65 -10.66 21.63
C THR A 408 11.80 -9.67 22.43
N PRO A 409 11.52 -8.46 21.92
CA PRO A 409 10.71 -7.48 22.64
C PRO A 409 9.26 -7.97 22.74
N PRO A 410 8.46 -7.41 23.68
CA PRO A 410 7.04 -7.70 23.78
C PRO A 410 6.35 -7.57 22.41
N GLN A 411 5.74 -8.66 21.96
CA GLN A 411 5.00 -8.69 20.71
C GLN A 411 3.55 -8.28 21.00
N TYR A 412 2.99 -7.41 20.17
CA TYR A 412 1.58 -7.07 20.26
C TYR A 412 0.83 -7.70 19.08
N SER A 413 -0.44 -7.99 19.30
CA SER A 413 -1.30 -8.65 18.32
C SER A 413 -1.38 -7.87 16.99
N TRP A 414 -1.34 -6.52 17.04
CA TRP A 414 -1.35 -5.65 15.87
C TRP A 414 -0.06 -5.74 15.02
N ASN A 415 1.07 -6.19 15.58
CA ASN A 415 2.33 -6.34 14.84
C ASN A 415 2.28 -7.44 13.78
N ARG A 416 1.36 -8.40 13.86
CA ARG A 416 1.40 -9.60 13.03
C ARG A 416 0.04 -9.99 12.46
N HIS A 417 -0.09 -10.01 11.14
CA HIS A 417 -1.26 -10.53 10.44
C HIS A 417 -0.89 -11.77 9.61
N PRO A 418 -1.19 -13.00 10.06
CA PRO A 418 -0.98 -14.20 9.25
C PRO A 418 -1.99 -14.27 8.09
N GLU A 419 -1.55 -14.73 6.92
CA GLU A 419 -2.42 -14.92 5.77
C GLU A 419 -3.55 -15.92 6.03
N PHE A 420 -3.27 -16.96 6.81
CA PHE A 420 -4.22 -18.00 7.18
C PHE A 420 -4.38 -18.04 8.71
N SER A 421 -5.62 -18.10 9.16
CA SER A 421 -5.97 -18.34 10.56
C SER A 421 -5.77 -19.83 10.89
N THR A 422 -5.35 -20.13 12.12
CA THR A 422 -5.24 -21.50 12.64
C THR A 422 -6.59 -22.08 13.05
N ALA A 423 -7.64 -21.25 13.12
CA ALA A 423 -8.95 -21.62 13.68
C ALA A 423 -10.02 -22.00 12.63
N ASP A 424 -9.73 -21.86 11.34
CA ASP A 424 -10.72 -22.07 10.27
C ASP A 424 -10.44 -23.35 9.47
N GLY A 425 -11.49 -23.94 8.88
CA GLY A 425 -11.54 -25.22 8.16
C GLY A 425 -10.59 -25.35 6.94
N PRO A 426 -11.01 -25.92 5.80
CA PRO A 426 -10.08 -26.16 4.69
C PRO A 426 -9.42 -24.84 4.26
N SER A 427 -8.08 -24.79 4.34
CA SER A 427 -7.32 -23.57 4.12
C SER A 427 -7.66 -22.96 2.75
N PRO A 428 -8.01 -21.67 2.68
CA PRO A 428 -8.35 -21.04 1.41
C PRO A 428 -7.20 -21.16 0.41
N ARG A 429 -7.55 -21.22 -0.88
CA ARG A 429 -6.58 -21.44 -1.96
C ARG A 429 -5.44 -20.42 -1.90
N SER A 430 -4.21 -20.94 -1.91
CA SER A 430 -2.99 -20.16 -2.05
C SER A 430 -2.57 -20.05 -3.51
N PHE A 431 -1.80 -19.00 -3.82
CA PHE A 431 -1.24 -18.79 -5.16
C PHE A 431 0.29 -18.79 -5.06
N ILE A 432 0.95 -19.39 -6.05
CA ILE A 432 2.40 -19.33 -6.20
C ILE A 432 2.82 -17.95 -6.71
N LEU A 433 4.09 -17.60 -6.52
CA LEU A 433 4.61 -16.28 -6.85
C LEU A 433 4.35 -15.90 -8.31
N ALA A 434 4.59 -16.84 -9.24
CA ALA A 434 4.37 -16.63 -10.67
C ALA A 434 2.91 -16.29 -11.03
N LYS A 435 1.95 -16.68 -10.18
CA LYS A 435 0.52 -16.41 -10.33
C LYS A 435 0.04 -15.21 -9.52
N THR A 436 0.86 -14.65 -8.64
CA THR A 436 0.56 -13.45 -7.87
C THR A 436 1.27 -12.25 -8.51
N LYS A 437 0.51 -11.42 -9.22
CA LYS A 437 1.01 -10.33 -10.08
C LYS A 437 1.21 -9.01 -9.35
N PHE A 438 0.50 -8.80 -8.25
CA PHE A 438 0.67 -7.65 -7.37
C PHE A 438 0.33 -8.07 -5.95
N ARG A 439 0.97 -7.44 -4.96
CA ARG A 439 0.80 -7.69 -3.52
C ARG A 439 0.85 -6.35 -2.82
N ALA A 440 -0.02 -6.13 -1.85
CA ALA A 440 0.05 -4.99 -0.95
C ALA A 440 -0.62 -5.31 0.38
N TYR A 441 -0.20 -4.60 1.42
CA TYR A 441 -0.88 -4.57 2.70
C TYR A 441 -1.39 -3.16 2.99
N ASN A 442 -2.67 -3.03 3.31
CA ASN A 442 -3.25 -1.77 3.77
C ASN A 442 -3.36 -1.82 5.30
N TYR A 443 -2.54 -1.01 5.98
CA TYR A 443 -2.51 -0.99 7.45
C TYR A 443 -3.80 -0.45 8.05
N SER A 444 -4.34 0.65 7.52
CA SER A 444 -5.56 1.31 8.03
C SER A 444 -6.79 0.42 7.98
N ALA A 445 -6.89 -0.46 6.99
CA ALA A 445 -7.98 -1.42 6.83
C ALA A 445 -7.61 -2.84 7.29
N THR A 446 -6.40 -3.04 7.86
CA THR A 446 -5.87 -4.34 8.31
C THR A 446 -6.11 -5.48 7.31
N THR A 447 -5.82 -5.19 6.04
CA THR A 447 -6.22 -6.03 4.89
C THR A 447 -5.06 -6.19 3.91
N PHE A 448 -4.79 -7.42 3.48
CA PHE A 448 -3.91 -7.67 2.34
C PHE A 448 -4.71 -7.78 1.04
N LEU A 449 -4.09 -7.37 -0.06
CA LEU A 449 -4.64 -7.45 -1.41
C LEU A 449 -3.60 -8.06 -2.34
N ASP A 450 -3.99 -9.14 -3.02
CA ASP A 450 -3.22 -9.72 -4.12
C ASP A 450 -4.00 -9.60 -5.43
N LEU A 451 -3.32 -9.28 -6.52
CA LEU A 451 -3.84 -9.51 -7.87
C LEU A 451 -3.30 -10.85 -8.37
N VAL A 452 -4.18 -11.81 -8.64
CA VAL A 452 -3.81 -13.19 -8.94
C VAL A 452 -4.36 -13.68 -10.27
N GLU A 453 -3.63 -14.61 -10.90
CA GLU A 453 -4.06 -15.35 -12.08
C GLU A 453 -4.82 -16.62 -11.68
N ASP A 454 -6.13 -16.59 -11.84
CA ASP A 454 -7.02 -17.69 -11.48
C ASP A 454 -7.45 -18.51 -12.71
N ALA A 455 -6.79 -19.66 -12.89
CA ALA A 455 -7.11 -20.61 -13.97
C ALA A 455 -8.46 -21.31 -13.77
N GLN A 456 -9.00 -21.37 -12.54
CA GLN A 456 -10.28 -22.03 -12.26
C GLN A 456 -11.48 -21.10 -12.47
N CYS A 457 -11.24 -19.82 -12.78
CA CYS A 457 -12.31 -18.82 -12.82
C CYS A 457 -13.06 -18.81 -14.16
N CYS A 458 -12.32 -18.80 -15.26
CA CYS A 458 -12.88 -18.57 -16.60
C CYS A 458 -12.93 -19.83 -17.47
N ASN A 459 -12.33 -20.95 -17.02
CA ASN A 459 -12.39 -22.31 -17.61
C ASN A 459 -12.27 -22.40 -19.15
N ASP A 460 -11.71 -21.39 -19.81
CA ASP A 460 -11.44 -21.40 -21.25
C ASP A 460 -9.95 -21.70 -21.46
N PRO A 461 -9.59 -22.90 -21.96
CA PRO A 461 -8.21 -23.28 -22.20
C PRO A 461 -7.55 -22.46 -23.33
N CYS A 462 -8.33 -21.77 -24.15
CA CYS A 462 -7.83 -20.91 -25.23
C CYS A 462 -7.49 -19.49 -24.76
N GLN A 463 -7.81 -19.14 -23.51
CA GLN A 463 -7.58 -17.81 -22.94
C GLN A 463 -6.59 -17.84 -21.79
N PRO A 464 -5.85 -16.74 -21.54
CA PRO A 464 -5.05 -16.64 -20.33
C PRO A 464 -5.95 -16.73 -19.08
N PRO A 465 -5.44 -17.23 -17.94
CA PRO A 465 -6.19 -17.26 -16.68
C PRO A 465 -6.80 -15.89 -16.35
N CYS A 466 -7.90 -15.83 -15.62
CA CYS A 466 -8.50 -14.53 -15.28
C CYS A 466 -7.78 -13.86 -14.10
N LEU A 467 -7.51 -12.57 -14.22
CA LEU A 467 -7.06 -11.70 -13.14
C LEU A 467 -8.19 -11.47 -12.16
N ARG A 468 -7.93 -11.71 -10.89
CA ARG A 468 -8.85 -11.48 -9.78
C ARG A 468 -8.12 -10.88 -8.60
N LEU A 469 -8.82 -10.10 -7.79
CA LEU A 469 -8.38 -9.70 -6.47
C LEU A 469 -8.60 -10.84 -5.48
N ARG A 470 -7.59 -11.13 -4.69
CA ARG A 470 -7.64 -11.99 -3.52
C ARG A 470 -7.37 -11.15 -2.30
N ILE A 471 -8.32 -11.10 -1.38
CA ILE A 471 -8.30 -10.18 -0.26
C ILE A 471 -8.57 -10.95 1.03
N GLY A 472 -7.69 -10.77 2.01
CA GLY A 472 -7.89 -11.28 3.37
C GLY A 472 -7.66 -10.17 4.38
N SER A 473 -8.48 -10.18 5.41
CA SER A 473 -8.57 -9.10 6.38
C SER A 473 -8.66 -9.68 7.78
N ARG A 474 -8.44 -8.83 8.77
CA ARG A 474 -8.68 -9.14 10.18
C ARG A 474 -9.26 -7.93 10.88
N ARG A 475 -9.96 -8.14 11.99
CA ARG A 475 -10.43 -7.06 12.87
C ARG A 475 -10.36 -7.51 14.33
N PRO A 476 -10.11 -6.59 15.28
CA PRO A 476 -10.21 -6.91 16.69
C PRO A 476 -11.57 -7.53 17.01
N THR A 477 -11.58 -8.59 17.80
CA THR A 477 -12.81 -9.20 18.33
C THR A 477 -13.27 -8.38 19.53
N SER A 478 -14.58 -8.13 19.67
CA SER A 478 -15.12 -7.56 20.91
C SER A 478 -14.90 -8.52 22.10
N LEU A 479 -14.87 -7.96 23.31
CA LEU A 479 -14.70 -8.66 24.59
C LEU A 479 -15.80 -9.72 24.83
N HIS A 480 -15.67 -10.89 24.21
CA HIS A 480 -16.14 -12.22 24.63
C HIS A 480 -16.05 -13.16 23.43
N THR A 481 -14.97 -13.93 23.37
CA THR A 481 -15.12 -15.30 22.86
C THR A 481 -15.11 -16.17 24.11
N PRO A 482 -16.15 -16.97 24.40
CA PRO A 482 -16.03 -17.97 25.46
C PRO A 482 -14.80 -18.81 25.13
N THR A 483 -13.92 -18.93 26.11
CA THR A 483 -12.85 -19.94 26.07
C THR A 483 -13.47 -21.29 25.69
N PRO A 484 -12.81 -22.13 24.89
CA PRO A 484 -13.29 -23.47 24.56
C PRO A 484 -13.14 -24.41 25.77
N GLN A 485 -13.66 -24.02 26.94
CA GLN A 485 -13.77 -24.86 28.13
C GLN A 485 -15.15 -25.53 28.26
N ASP A 486 -16.13 -25.18 27.40
CA ASP A 486 -17.47 -25.78 27.43
C ASP A 486 -17.69 -26.94 26.44
N ILE A 487 -16.65 -27.39 25.73
CA ILE A 487 -16.73 -28.64 24.94
C ILE A 487 -16.13 -29.77 25.77
N LYS A 488 -16.98 -30.49 26.52
CA LYS A 488 -16.64 -31.80 27.10
C LYS A 488 -16.39 -32.80 25.96
N GLY A 489 -15.16 -32.83 25.45
CA GLY A 489 -14.67 -33.81 24.51
C GLY A 489 -13.18 -34.03 24.74
N LYS A 490 -12.73 -35.29 24.77
CA LYS A 490 -11.31 -35.66 24.89
C LYS A 490 -10.57 -35.25 23.59
N GLU A 491 -10.22 -33.99 23.46
CA GLU A 491 -9.26 -33.56 22.45
C GLU A 491 -7.84 -33.83 22.96
N ARG A 492 -7.01 -34.41 22.07
CA ARG A 492 -5.58 -34.57 22.31
C ARG A 492 -5.00 -33.21 22.70
N ALA A 493 -4.17 -33.19 23.74
CA ALA A 493 -3.35 -32.03 24.11
C ALA A 493 -2.42 -31.68 22.93
N VAL A 494 -2.92 -30.89 21.98
CA VAL A 494 -2.08 -30.10 21.11
C VAL A 494 -1.74 -28.88 21.95
N HIS A 495 -0.52 -28.82 22.47
CA HIS A 495 0.02 -27.56 22.98
C HIS A 495 -0.21 -26.52 21.88
N SER A 496 -1.16 -25.59 22.09
CA SER A 496 -1.37 -24.52 21.13
C SER A 496 -0.21 -23.55 21.29
N ASP A 497 0.83 -23.74 20.47
CA ASP A 497 1.97 -22.83 20.31
C ASP A 497 1.55 -21.49 19.66
N ALA A 498 0.41 -20.93 20.08
CA ALA A 498 -0.02 -19.63 19.65
C ALA A 498 0.89 -18.57 20.30
N PRO A 499 1.36 -17.57 19.54
CA PRO A 499 2.16 -16.49 20.12
C PRO A 499 1.35 -15.77 21.21
N VAL A 500 1.95 -15.63 22.39
CA VAL A 500 1.38 -14.86 23.49
C VAL A 500 1.67 -13.38 23.22
N PHE A 501 0.62 -12.60 22.99
CA PHE A 501 0.72 -11.16 22.75
C PHE A 501 0.49 -10.38 24.04
N ALA A 502 1.21 -9.27 24.21
CA ALA A 502 1.19 -8.44 25.41
C ALA A 502 -0.10 -7.63 25.60
N ASP A 503 -0.83 -7.34 24.51
CA ASP A 503 -2.09 -6.57 24.55
C ASP A 503 -3.33 -7.45 24.79
N HIS A 504 -3.19 -8.78 24.73
CA HIS A 504 -4.30 -9.74 24.89
C HIS A 504 -5.50 -9.48 23.95
N VAL A 505 -5.31 -8.75 22.84
CA VAL A 505 -6.35 -8.48 21.86
C VAL A 505 -6.43 -9.67 20.89
N SER A 506 -7.63 -10.25 20.77
CA SER A 506 -7.90 -11.27 19.77
C SER A 506 -8.42 -10.65 18.48
N TYR A 507 -8.18 -11.32 17.35
CA TYR A 507 -8.65 -10.89 16.04
C TYR A 507 -9.59 -11.95 15.44
N THR A 508 -10.66 -11.48 14.82
CA THR A 508 -11.45 -12.30 13.90
C THR A 508 -10.88 -12.20 12.49
N HIS A 509 -10.78 -13.35 11.83
CA HIS A 509 -10.29 -13.49 10.46
C HIS A 509 -11.44 -13.95 9.57
N PRO A 510 -12.13 -13.06 8.84
CA PRO A 510 -13.08 -13.51 7.83
C PRO A 510 -12.37 -14.38 6.77
N PRO A 511 -13.11 -15.30 6.11
CA PRO A 511 -12.56 -16.07 5.00
C PRO A 511 -11.97 -15.17 3.91
N ILE A 512 -10.83 -15.58 3.36
CA ILE A 512 -10.21 -14.90 2.21
C ILE A 512 -11.19 -14.91 1.04
N LYS A 513 -11.43 -13.74 0.45
CA LYS A 513 -12.38 -13.54 -0.65
C LYS A 513 -11.70 -13.32 -1.98
N MET A 514 -12.37 -13.77 -3.03
CA MET A 514 -11.95 -13.59 -4.42
C MET A 514 -12.97 -12.71 -5.15
N TRP A 515 -12.50 -11.62 -5.76
CA TRP A 515 -13.35 -10.67 -6.50
C TRP A 515 -12.76 -10.36 -7.88
N PRO A 516 -13.57 -10.24 -8.95
CA PRO A 516 -15.00 -10.53 -9.01
C PRO A 516 -15.29 -12.03 -8.82
N PRO A 517 -16.56 -12.43 -8.58
CA PRO A 517 -16.99 -13.83 -8.69
C PRO A 517 -16.68 -14.44 -10.07
N PRO A 518 -16.76 -15.77 -10.24
CA PRO A 518 -16.58 -16.41 -11.56
C PRO A 518 -17.45 -15.77 -12.65
N ALA A 519 -16.92 -15.66 -13.87
CA ALA A 519 -17.61 -15.01 -14.99
C ALA A 519 -18.97 -15.63 -15.31
N SER A 520 -19.13 -16.93 -15.01
CA SER A 520 -20.37 -17.69 -15.15
C SER A 520 -21.47 -17.34 -14.13
N THR A 521 -21.17 -16.55 -13.09
CA THR A 521 -22.12 -16.29 -12.00
C THR A 521 -23.27 -15.38 -12.44
N CYS A 522 -23.00 -14.29 -13.16
CA CYS A 522 -24.02 -13.36 -13.66
C CYS A 522 -23.42 -12.42 -14.73
N PRO A 523 -24.26 -11.69 -15.51
CA PRO A 523 -23.78 -10.77 -16.54
C PRO A 523 -22.80 -9.70 -16.03
N CYS A 524 -23.01 -9.18 -14.82
CA CYS A 524 -22.10 -8.21 -14.20
C CYS A 524 -20.76 -8.81 -13.83
N ALA A 525 -20.71 -10.08 -13.43
CA ALA A 525 -19.46 -10.78 -13.18
C ALA A 525 -18.68 -10.92 -14.49
N LYS A 526 -19.35 -11.31 -15.59
CA LYS A 526 -18.75 -11.36 -16.92
C LYS A 526 -18.17 -10.00 -17.35
N ARG A 527 -18.97 -8.93 -17.25
CA ARG A 527 -18.53 -7.55 -17.54
C ARG A 527 -17.33 -7.13 -16.69
N LEU A 528 -17.34 -7.47 -15.40
CA LEU A 528 -16.20 -7.21 -14.52
C LEU A 528 -14.94 -7.95 -14.99
N HIS A 529 -15.08 -9.20 -15.45
CA HIS A 529 -13.94 -9.92 -16.04
C HIS A 529 -13.45 -9.26 -17.32
N ASP A 530 -14.33 -8.77 -18.19
CA ASP A 530 -13.94 -8.03 -19.40
C ASP A 530 -13.18 -6.73 -19.06
N ILE A 531 -13.56 -6.05 -17.98
CA ILE A 531 -12.86 -4.84 -17.47
C ILE A 531 -11.50 -5.20 -16.85
N LEU A 532 -11.45 -6.24 -16.00
CA LEU A 532 -10.23 -6.62 -15.29
C LEU A 532 -9.21 -7.34 -16.18
N ASN A 533 -9.66 -7.96 -17.27
CA ASN A 533 -8.86 -8.71 -18.22
C ASN A 533 -8.96 -8.06 -19.61
N PRO A 534 -8.48 -6.81 -19.77
CA PRO A 534 -8.58 -6.12 -21.04
C PRO A 534 -7.87 -6.92 -22.14
N ARG A 535 -8.49 -6.95 -23.32
CA ARG A 535 -7.91 -7.62 -24.49
C ARG A 535 -6.59 -6.95 -24.86
N LEU A 536 -5.55 -7.75 -24.98
CA LEU A 536 -4.24 -7.29 -25.43
C LEU A 536 -4.16 -7.33 -26.96
N PRO A 537 -3.36 -6.46 -27.61
CA PRO A 537 -3.17 -6.49 -29.06
C PRO A 537 -2.75 -7.89 -29.57
N LEU A 538 -3.27 -8.27 -30.75
CA LEU A 538 -3.06 -9.58 -31.38
C LEU A 538 -1.57 -9.93 -31.55
N GLY A 539 -1.20 -11.18 -31.26
CA GLY A 539 0.17 -11.72 -31.41
C GLY A 539 0.97 -11.87 -30.11
N ALA A 540 0.46 -11.36 -29.00
CA ALA A 540 1.04 -11.60 -27.67
C ALA A 540 0.74 -13.05 -27.25
N GLY A 541 1.78 -13.83 -26.90
CA GLY A 541 1.58 -15.16 -26.31
C GLY A 541 0.72 -15.11 -25.04
N CYS A 542 0.36 -16.27 -24.48
CA CYS A 542 -0.43 -16.37 -23.23
C CYS A 542 0.20 -15.68 -22.00
N ALA A 543 1.45 -15.22 -22.11
CA ALA A 543 2.13 -14.47 -21.07
C ALA A 543 1.68 -13.00 -21.07
N ARG A 544 1.54 -12.42 -19.87
CA ARG A 544 1.28 -10.99 -19.66
C ARG A 544 2.17 -10.45 -18.54
N SER A 545 2.57 -9.19 -18.69
CA SER A 545 3.22 -8.43 -17.63
C SER A 545 2.22 -7.52 -16.95
N VAL A 546 2.31 -7.40 -15.62
CA VAL A 546 1.38 -6.60 -14.82
C VAL A 546 2.16 -5.77 -13.83
N THR A 547 1.84 -4.48 -13.78
CA THR A 547 2.38 -3.54 -12.79
C THR A 547 1.22 -2.89 -12.06
N GLY A 548 1.24 -2.85 -10.73
CA GLY A 548 0.15 -2.33 -9.92
C GLY A 548 0.62 -1.37 -8.83
N VAL A 549 -0.30 -0.52 -8.37
CA VAL A 549 -0.12 0.41 -7.23
C VAL A 549 -1.44 0.50 -6.46
N LEU A 550 -1.37 0.42 -5.13
CA LEU A 550 -2.49 0.65 -4.21
C LEU A 550 -2.23 1.94 -3.42
N ASP A 551 -3.13 2.92 -3.54
CA ASP A 551 -3.05 4.21 -2.83
C ASP A 551 -4.27 4.38 -1.92
N GLY A 552 -4.19 3.80 -0.71
CA GLY A 552 -5.23 3.86 0.32
C GLY A 552 -6.54 3.16 -0.08
N SER A 553 -7.34 3.78 -0.95
CA SER A 553 -8.66 3.32 -1.36
C SER A 553 -8.79 2.97 -2.85
N THR A 554 -7.75 3.17 -3.65
CA THR A 554 -7.81 2.90 -5.08
C THR A 554 -6.66 2.00 -5.49
N PHE A 555 -6.97 0.93 -6.21
CA PHE A 555 -5.99 0.04 -6.82
C PHE A 555 -5.96 0.31 -8.33
N VAL A 556 -4.77 0.55 -8.87
CA VAL A 556 -4.55 0.78 -10.29
C VAL A 556 -3.51 -0.21 -10.78
N TYR A 557 -3.77 -0.86 -11.90
CA TYR A 557 -2.77 -1.71 -12.54
C TYR A 557 -2.80 -1.58 -14.06
N MET A 558 -1.67 -1.86 -14.68
CA MET A 558 -1.52 -1.94 -16.13
C MET A 558 -1.25 -3.38 -16.53
N VAL A 559 -1.94 -3.85 -17.56
CA VAL A 559 -1.70 -5.15 -18.20
C VAL A 559 -1.03 -4.90 -19.54
N LYS A 560 0.12 -5.55 -19.75
CA LYS A 560 0.88 -5.53 -21.00
C LYS A 560 1.02 -6.95 -21.58
N PRO A 561 1.21 -7.08 -22.90
CA PRO A 561 1.75 -8.29 -23.53
C PRO A 561 2.98 -8.82 -22.79
N GLY A 562 3.09 -10.13 -22.62
CA GLY A 562 4.27 -10.78 -22.07
C GLY A 562 5.45 -10.69 -23.03
N ARG A 563 6.66 -10.71 -22.45
CA ARG A 563 7.91 -10.58 -23.21
C ARG A 563 8.10 -11.77 -24.17
N GLY A 564 8.53 -11.51 -25.40
CA GLY A 564 9.35 -12.46 -26.15
C GLY A 564 10.81 -12.36 -25.66
N TYR A 565 11.60 -13.42 -25.82
CA TYR A 565 13.05 -13.34 -25.58
C TYR A 565 13.66 -12.28 -26.52
N GLY A 566 14.28 -11.22 -25.96
CA GLY A 566 15.11 -10.27 -26.70
C GLY A 566 14.55 -8.85 -26.96
N ALA A 567 13.31 -8.53 -26.59
CA ALA A 567 12.76 -7.16 -26.73
C ALA A 567 12.96 -6.32 -25.46
N GLY A 568 13.46 -5.09 -25.62
CA GLY A 568 13.61 -4.10 -24.53
C GLY A 568 12.28 -3.68 -23.90
N ASP A 569 12.32 -3.23 -22.65
CA ASP A 569 11.16 -3.01 -21.76
C ASP A 569 10.18 -1.87 -22.16
N ASP A 570 10.53 -1.07 -23.17
CA ASP A 570 9.93 0.27 -23.34
C ASP A 570 8.80 0.40 -24.37
N GLY A 571 8.58 -0.59 -25.23
CA GLY A 571 7.72 -0.41 -26.41
C GLY A 571 6.24 -0.82 -26.23
N GLY A 572 5.92 -1.67 -25.25
CA GLY A 572 4.61 -2.31 -25.17
C GLY A 572 3.52 -1.39 -24.62
N VAL A 573 2.53 -1.06 -25.45
CA VAL A 573 1.30 -0.40 -25.01
C VAL A 573 0.47 -1.36 -24.16
N GLY A 574 0.15 -0.96 -22.94
CA GLY A 574 -0.68 -1.70 -21.99
C GLY A 574 -1.99 -0.98 -21.68
N SER A 575 -2.98 -1.73 -21.21
CA SER A 575 -4.27 -1.18 -20.76
C SER A 575 -4.25 -0.95 -19.25
N VAL A 576 -4.71 0.22 -18.79
CA VAL A 576 -4.77 0.60 -17.37
C VAL A 576 -6.17 0.35 -16.82
N VAL A 577 -6.25 -0.42 -15.75
CA VAL A 577 -7.48 -0.73 -15.00
C VAL A 577 -7.43 -0.03 -13.65
N VAL A 578 -8.56 0.56 -13.25
CA VAL A 578 -8.74 1.26 -11.99
C VAL A 578 -9.87 0.62 -11.21
N ILE A 579 -9.62 0.24 -9.96
CA ILE A 579 -10.59 -0.32 -9.02
C ILE A 579 -10.66 0.61 -7.80
N ASP A 580 -11.84 1.11 -7.49
CA ASP A 580 -12.06 2.08 -6.41
C ASP A 580 -12.89 1.45 -5.27
N PHE A 581 -12.34 1.49 -4.06
CA PHE A 581 -12.96 1.02 -2.82
C PHE A 581 -13.63 2.16 -2.05
N SER A 582 -13.60 3.40 -2.56
CA SER A 582 -14.38 4.51 -2.01
C SER A 582 -15.68 4.72 -2.79
N ARG A 583 -16.75 5.09 -2.06
CA ARG A 583 -18.01 5.49 -2.66
C ARG A 583 -17.91 6.89 -3.27
N ARG A 584 -18.45 7.08 -4.48
CA ARG A 584 -18.58 8.42 -5.09
C ARG A 584 -19.77 9.18 -4.52
N GLY A 585 -19.62 10.49 -4.34
CA GLY A 585 -20.68 11.36 -3.77
C GLY A 585 -22.02 11.30 -4.51
N ASP A 586 -22.01 10.98 -5.81
CA ASP A 586 -23.21 10.89 -6.65
C ASP A 586 -23.98 9.55 -6.53
N GLN A 587 -23.51 8.57 -5.75
CA GLN A 587 -24.18 7.27 -5.62
C GLN A 587 -25.22 7.24 -4.49
N PRO A 588 -26.41 6.64 -4.70
CA PRO A 588 -27.43 6.52 -3.67
C PRO A 588 -26.92 5.70 -2.47
N ARG A 589 -27.16 6.22 -1.27
CA ARG A 589 -26.70 5.63 0.01
C ARG A 589 -27.53 4.40 0.38
N GLY A 590 -27.30 3.26 -0.27
CA GLY A 590 -27.78 1.94 0.18
C GLY A 590 -26.64 1.08 0.72
N THR A 591 -26.95 0.04 1.50
CA THR A 591 -25.97 -0.70 2.31
C THR A 591 -25.49 -1.99 1.62
N MET A 592 -24.18 -2.28 1.65
CA MET A 592 -23.61 -3.56 1.16
C MET A 592 -23.76 -4.74 2.14
N ALA A 593 -24.03 -4.48 3.43
CA ALA A 593 -23.72 -5.44 4.51
C ALA A 593 -24.91 -6.21 5.13
N SER A 594 -26.12 -6.15 4.60
CA SER A 594 -27.20 -7.05 5.06
C SER A 594 -28.30 -7.17 4.00
N VAL A 595 -28.30 -8.29 3.29
CA VAL A 595 -29.52 -8.78 2.63
C VAL A 595 -29.62 -10.26 2.94
N ARG A 596 -30.26 -10.59 4.08
CA ARG A 596 -30.96 -11.87 4.20
C ARG A 596 -31.98 -11.87 3.06
N CYS A 597 -31.87 -12.82 2.13
CA CYS A 597 -32.95 -13.12 1.21
C CYS A 597 -34.11 -13.62 2.07
N ALA A 598 -35.04 -12.72 2.43
CA ALA A 598 -36.32 -13.14 2.95
C ALA A 598 -37.06 -13.81 1.79
N SER A 599 -37.11 -15.14 1.81
CA SER A 599 -38.08 -15.93 1.08
C SER A 599 -39.46 -15.56 1.63
N LYS A 600 -40.11 -14.54 1.06
CA LYS A 600 -41.54 -14.36 1.24
C LYS A 600 -42.24 -15.23 0.22
N THR A 601 -42.89 -16.26 0.74
CA THR A 601 -43.96 -17.02 0.10
C THR A 601 -44.99 -16.07 -0.49
N ALA A 602 -45.54 -16.49 -1.63
CA ALA A 602 -46.58 -15.83 -2.38
C ALA A 602 -47.74 -15.36 -1.48
N ASN A 603 -48.14 -14.10 -1.64
CA ASN A 603 -49.54 -13.71 -1.64
C ASN A 603 -49.69 -12.36 -2.34
N ASP A 604 -50.77 -12.29 -3.12
CA ASP A 604 -51.19 -11.22 -4.03
C ASP A 604 -51.29 -9.84 -3.38
N GLY A 605 -51.13 -8.82 -4.23
CA GLY A 605 -51.36 -7.42 -3.89
C GLY A 605 -50.65 -6.48 -4.84
N ASP A 606 -51.26 -6.29 -6.01
CA ASP A 606 -50.99 -5.24 -6.99
C ASP A 606 -50.88 -3.86 -6.32
N ASP A 607 -49.77 -3.16 -6.57
CA ASP A 607 -49.70 -1.70 -6.59
C ASP A 607 -48.38 -1.27 -7.25
N GLY A 608 -48.48 -1.01 -8.55
CA GLY A 608 -47.40 -0.53 -9.40
C GLY A 608 -46.86 0.83 -8.98
N ARG A 609 -45.66 0.83 -8.39
CA ARG A 609 -44.73 1.97 -8.48
C ARG A 609 -43.45 1.49 -9.15
N GLU A 610 -43.42 1.63 -10.48
CA GLU A 610 -42.18 1.57 -11.26
C GLU A 610 -41.21 2.64 -10.74
N VAL A 611 -40.18 2.20 -10.02
CA VAL A 611 -38.99 3.01 -9.82
C VAL A 611 -38.27 3.02 -11.16
N ALA A 612 -38.45 4.11 -11.92
CA ALA A 612 -37.75 4.36 -13.17
C ALA A 612 -36.25 4.07 -12.98
N CYS A 613 -35.77 3.01 -13.63
CA CYS A 613 -34.35 2.77 -13.80
C CYS A 613 -33.82 3.87 -14.71
N ASP A 614 -33.16 4.84 -14.10
CA ASP A 614 -32.51 5.96 -14.76
C ASP A 614 -31.65 5.44 -15.95
N GLY A 615 -31.96 5.94 -17.14
CA GLY A 615 -31.44 5.53 -18.44
C GLY A 615 -29.99 5.95 -18.66
N GLY A 616 -29.10 5.52 -17.76
CA GLY A 616 -27.66 5.70 -17.92
C GLY A 616 -27.13 4.88 -19.09
N GLU A 617 -26.53 5.57 -20.05
CA GLU A 617 -25.79 5.02 -21.19
C GLU A 617 -24.89 3.84 -20.74
N PHE A 618 -25.01 2.71 -21.42
CA PHE A 618 -24.30 1.49 -21.06
C PHE A 618 -22.82 1.59 -21.45
N ASP A 619 -21.97 1.96 -20.49
CA ASP A 619 -20.51 2.04 -20.69
C ASP A 619 -19.83 0.69 -20.43
N GLU A 620 -19.56 -0.10 -21.48
CA GLU A 620 -18.91 -1.41 -21.37
C GLU A 620 -17.57 -1.39 -20.63
N LEU A 621 -16.85 -0.27 -20.65
CA LEU A 621 -15.52 -0.13 -20.06
C LEU A 621 -15.54 0.23 -18.58
N ARG A 622 -16.74 0.40 -17.99
CA ARG A 622 -16.90 0.86 -16.62
C ARG A 622 -18.00 0.09 -15.90
N TRP A 623 -17.73 -0.31 -14.68
CA TRP A 623 -18.69 -0.89 -13.75
C TRP A 623 -18.76 -0.05 -12.48
N THR A 624 -19.97 0.10 -11.94
CA THR A 624 -20.22 0.80 -10.68
C THR A 624 -21.23 0.02 -9.86
N TRP A 625 -20.94 -0.14 -8.57
CA TRP A 625 -21.87 -0.74 -7.62
C TRP A 625 -23.15 0.08 -7.50
N LYS A 626 -24.29 -0.62 -7.40
CA LYS A 626 -25.61 -0.06 -7.16
C LYS A 626 -26.29 -0.84 -6.03
N VAL A 627 -27.20 -0.16 -5.32
CA VAL A 627 -28.04 -0.80 -4.29
C VAL A 627 -28.87 -1.90 -4.95
N GLY A 628 -28.96 -3.08 -4.33
CA GLY A 628 -29.71 -4.21 -4.88
C GLY A 628 -28.95 -5.07 -5.90
N LEU A 629 -27.76 -4.65 -6.34
CA LEU A 629 -26.99 -5.35 -7.38
C LEU A 629 -26.72 -6.84 -7.07
N TYR A 630 -26.54 -7.18 -5.79
CA TYR A 630 -26.38 -8.58 -5.38
C TYR A 630 -27.63 -9.42 -5.68
N CYS A 631 -28.82 -8.88 -5.40
CA CYS A 631 -30.10 -9.51 -5.72
C CYS A 631 -30.27 -9.64 -7.23
N ASP A 632 -29.90 -8.60 -7.98
CA ASP A 632 -30.02 -8.60 -9.44
C ASP A 632 -29.04 -9.59 -10.09
N CYS A 633 -27.82 -9.70 -9.56
CA CYS A 633 -26.84 -10.68 -10.01
C CYS A 633 -27.32 -12.10 -9.73
N LYS A 634 -27.90 -12.37 -8.55
CA LYS A 634 -28.55 -13.67 -8.25
C LYS A 634 -29.70 -14.01 -9.20
N LYS A 635 -30.46 -13.00 -9.63
CA LYS A 635 -31.57 -13.15 -10.57
C LYS A 635 -31.14 -13.12 -12.04
N GLY A 636 -29.86 -12.88 -12.33
CA GLY A 636 -29.34 -12.71 -13.69
C GLY A 636 -29.84 -11.45 -14.42
N MET A 637 -30.47 -10.51 -13.71
CA MET A 637 -31.07 -9.30 -14.29
C MET A 637 -30.14 -8.08 -14.25
N CYS A 638 -28.94 -8.25 -13.71
CA CYS A 638 -28.00 -7.15 -13.57
C CYS A 638 -27.38 -6.77 -14.93
N ARG A 639 -27.09 -5.48 -15.13
CA ARG A 639 -26.53 -4.92 -16.36
C ARG A 639 -25.19 -4.25 -16.09
#